data_AF-A0A4R6S2M8-F1
#
_entry.id   AF-A0A4R6S2M8-F1
#
_cell.length_a   1.000
_cell.length_b   1.000
_cell.length_c   1.000
_cell.angle_alpha   90.00
_cell.angle_beta   90.00
_cell.angle_gamma   90.00
#
_symmetry.space_group_name_H-M   'P 1'
#
loop_
_entity.id
_entity.type
_entity.pdbx_description
1 polymer ?
#
loop_
_entity_poly.entity_id
_entity_poly.type
_entity_poly.pdbx_seq_one_letter_code
_entity_poly.pdbx_strand_id
1 'polypeptide(L)'
;MTTRVRTQRFVEGFGFLPHADGLDVLGGRRTARLKGVQRGELTLRVAGLIRSGHAVAEIATVLGVSTEDVEARVAALRRVGAVTDLDVPPGPAQMVRFFERTLGVDAAASAVLRLAQATVRLVGEVGLCAALADQFARAGVQVVTDDAGPEPPTLVISCGRSRPETDRPTLLLDRDGAEFVVGPLCNVPGGRCTHCAPVSSGPAGDEPLLERFAVAQTVAEAVRFLARTGHCRTSTGALRIGERGRAMRFEPVVRDATCSHCGLGAGLGTGLGTGLTSEQARAYEAFQGADLPLKGNWSYPITPIHLPRADSTVKVVPMPLDDAILRDRPDLQQLLATVTKALAAKSGRAAVPSIGGCRLLTVFVGGITEHGPFLHLIDRRNGVPRPLPTTGLTEGSVLSADRLTVIVSATLSRAENLFGAKAKLAIYQDTGFLTGTLRAALAATGVRAERRPTPVAPPGDLRGLLGLDPTRDVLTAVLDVHGTPAAAAPVRRRQAAQVHRDDLAAVVAGCSEVFVRSYRVAGLDAGLYSVRDNELRPIPAPAAELDVALADRGLAPAALVVTSTDLGDALVTHGRSGIATTIVEHAETAVRIRRAAADRGLDALLCADLPTTAVAPDDRGWRTAHRTFAAVAIAAAGGLDGARQPEVRW
;
A
#
# COMPACT_ATOMS: atom_id res chain seq x y z
N MET A 1 25.86 -3.24 43.21
CA MET A 1 24.80 -3.24 42.16
C MET A 1 23.67 -4.12 42.66
N THR A 2 22.58 -3.52 43.14
CA THR A 2 21.37 -4.25 43.52
C THR A 2 20.65 -4.65 42.24
N THR A 3 20.61 -5.96 41.96
CA THR A 3 19.82 -6.54 40.87
C THR A 3 18.35 -6.24 41.18
N ARG A 4 17.78 -5.18 40.58
CA ARG A 4 16.33 -4.98 40.61
C ARG A 4 15.71 -6.22 39.97
N VAL A 5 15.05 -7.05 40.78
CA VAL A 5 14.15 -8.09 40.29
C VAL A 5 13.12 -7.35 39.45
N ARG A 6 13.20 -7.45 38.12
CA ARG A 6 12.23 -6.80 37.22
C ARG A 6 10.90 -7.51 37.39
N THR A 7 9.99 -6.88 38.15
CA THR A 7 8.64 -7.35 38.34
C THR A 7 7.87 -7.17 37.04
N GLN A 8 7.32 -8.27 36.51
CA GLN A 8 6.44 -8.24 35.35
C GLN A 8 5.18 -7.45 35.72
N ARG A 9 4.66 -6.63 34.81
CA ARG A 9 3.41 -5.89 35.01
C ARG A 9 2.33 -6.30 34.02
N PHE A 10 1.09 -6.14 34.46
CA PHE A 10 -0.08 -6.26 33.60
C PHE A 10 -0.28 -4.97 32.79
N VAL A 11 -0.54 -5.08 31.49
CA VAL A 11 -0.91 -3.95 30.64
C VAL A 11 -2.38 -3.62 30.84
N GLU A 12 -2.68 -2.44 31.38
CA GLU A 12 -4.04 -2.06 31.75
C GLU A 12 -4.98 -1.90 30.54
N GLY A 13 -6.24 -2.28 30.72
CA GLY A 13 -7.30 -2.19 29.68
C GLY A 13 -7.45 -3.43 28.80
N PHE A 14 -6.68 -4.49 29.04
CA PHE A 14 -6.99 -5.82 28.54
C PHE A 14 -8.08 -6.50 29.38
N GLY A 15 -9.07 -7.06 28.70
CA GLY A 15 -10.13 -7.88 29.26
C GLY A 15 -9.92 -9.36 28.94
N PHE A 16 -10.61 -10.23 29.68
CA PHE A 16 -10.53 -11.67 29.47
C PHE A 16 -11.93 -12.28 29.47
N LEU A 17 -12.21 -13.10 28.47
CA LEU A 17 -13.47 -13.82 28.33
C LEU A 17 -13.18 -15.33 28.20
N PRO A 18 -13.43 -16.14 29.24
CA PRO A 18 -13.25 -17.59 29.15
C PRO A 18 -14.28 -18.22 28.20
N HIS A 19 -13.89 -19.29 27.50
CA HIS A 19 -14.78 -20.10 26.66
C HIS A 19 -14.39 -21.58 26.72
N ALA A 20 -15.21 -22.47 26.13
CA ALA A 20 -15.03 -23.93 26.23
C ALA A 20 -13.61 -24.41 25.85
N ASP A 21 -13.05 -23.88 24.76
CA ASP A 21 -11.72 -24.29 24.26
C ASP A 21 -10.53 -23.43 24.74
N GLY A 22 -10.72 -22.51 25.71
CA GLY A 22 -9.64 -21.59 26.13
C GLY A 22 -10.07 -20.21 26.64
N LEU A 23 -9.30 -19.18 26.26
CA LEU A 23 -9.44 -17.81 26.74
C LEU A 23 -9.32 -16.80 25.60
N ASP A 24 -10.33 -15.92 25.46
CA ASP A 24 -10.26 -14.76 24.58
C ASP A 24 -9.71 -13.55 25.35
N VAL A 25 -8.63 -12.96 24.83
CA VAL A 25 -7.99 -11.76 25.36
C VAL A 25 -8.50 -10.56 24.56
N LEU A 26 -9.28 -9.70 25.22
CA LEU A 26 -9.98 -8.56 24.65
C LEU A 26 -9.20 -7.27 24.89
N GLY A 27 -9.40 -6.28 24.01
CA GLY A 27 -8.91 -4.92 24.21
C GLY A 27 -7.59 -4.59 23.51
N GLY A 28 -6.83 -5.57 23.01
CA GLY A 28 -5.70 -5.31 22.11
C GLY A 28 -6.14 -4.87 20.71
N ARG A 29 -5.19 -4.69 19.78
CA ARG A 29 -5.47 -4.42 18.34
C ARG A 29 -6.43 -5.44 17.72
N ARG A 30 -6.38 -6.69 18.19
CA ARG A 30 -7.29 -7.78 17.82
C ARG A 30 -7.63 -8.59 19.06
N THR A 31 -8.81 -9.21 19.07
CA THR A 31 -9.10 -10.27 20.05
C THR A 31 -8.17 -11.45 19.78
N ALA A 32 -7.36 -11.82 20.77
CA ALA A 32 -6.45 -12.95 20.66
C ALA A 32 -7.04 -14.17 21.37
N ARG A 33 -7.06 -15.32 20.68
CA ARG A 33 -7.58 -16.56 21.23
C ARG A 33 -6.44 -17.48 21.65
N LEU A 34 -6.37 -17.80 22.94
CA LEU A 34 -5.41 -18.74 23.49
C LEU A 34 -6.02 -20.15 23.51
N LYS A 35 -5.84 -20.91 22.42
CA LYS A 35 -6.32 -22.30 22.28
C LYS A 35 -5.38 -23.31 22.93
N GLY A 36 -5.93 -24.45 23.38
CA GLY A 36 -5.14 -25.59 23.85
C GLY A 36 -4.55 -25.41 25.26
N VAL A 37 -4.87 -24.31 25.94
CA VAL A 37 -4.61 -24.19 27.36
C VAL A 37 -5.76 -24.90 28.06
N GLN A 38 -5.57 -26.16 28.47
CA GLN A 38 -6.57 -26.97 29.21
C GLN A 38 -7.08 -26.33 30.52
N ARG A 39 -6.68 -25.09 30.84
CA ARG A 39 -7.03 -24.33 32.05
C ARG A 39 -7.07 -22.84 31.76
N GLY A 40 -8.06 -22.37 30.97
CA GLY A 40 -8.31 -20.93 30.79
C GLY A 40 -8.45 -20.20 32.14
N GLU A 41 -9.02 -20.88 33.14
CA GLU A 41 -9.12 -20.43 34.54
C GLU A 41 -7.75 -20.21 35.21
N LEU A 42 -6.76 -21.09 34.98
CA LEU A 42 -5.42 -20.91 35.54
C LEU A 42 -4.75 -19.66 34.95
N THR A 43 -4.86 -19.45 33.64
CA THR A 43 -4.32 -18.24 32.98
C THR A 43 -4.98 -16.97 33.52
N LEU A 44 -6.29 -16.99 33.77
CA LEU A 44 -7.03 -15.89 34.40
C LEU A 44 -6.49 -15.59 35.81
N ARG A 45 -6.30 -16.62 36.63
CA ARG A 45 -5.76 -16.47 38.00
C ARG A 45 -4.32 -15.94 37.99
N VAL A 46 -3.48 -16.44 37.09
CA VAL A 46 -2.11 -15.92 36.86
C VAL A 46 -2.16 -14.43 36.47
N ALA A 47 -2.99 -14.05 35.50
CA ALA A 47 -3.14 -12.65 35.09
C ALA A 47 -3.62 -11.74 36.24
N GLY A 48 -4.53 -12.23 37.08
CA GLY A 48 -5.01 -11.53 38.27
C GLY A 48 -3.89 -11.26 39.28
N LEU A 49 -3.06 -12.26 39.57
CA LEU A 49 -1.96 -12.10 40.52
C LEU A 49 -0.82 -11.21 39.97
N ILE A 50 -0.52 -11.27 38.68
CA ILE A 50 0.41 -10.32 38.03
C ILE A 50 -0.12 -8.88 38.15
N ARG A 51 -1.43 -8.67 37.97
CA ARG A 51 -2.06 -7.36 38.13
C ARG A 51 -1.93 -6.82 39.57
N SER A 52 -1.92 -7.71 40.56
CA SER A 52 -1.68 -7.38 41.96
C SER A 52 -0.20 -7.23 42.33
N GLY A 53 0.73 -7.41 41.37
CA GLY A 53 2.16 -7.18 41.56
C GLY A 53 2.96 -8.39 42.06
N HIS A 54 2.39 -9.59 42.06
CA HIS A 54 3.08 -10.80 42.50
C HIS A 54 4.15 -11.28 41.51
N ALA A 55 5.29 -11.74 42.03
CA ALA A 55 6.34 -12.35 41.22
C ALA A 55 5.97 -13.80 40.80
N VAL A 56 6.54 -14.30 39.71
CA VAL A 56 6.25 -15.64 39.15
C VAL A 56 6.36 -16.76 40.20
N ALA A 57 7.41 -16.73 41.04
CA ALA A 57 7.61 -17.72 42.10
C ALA A 57 6.54 -17.67 43.20
N GLU A 58 6.07 -16.47 43.55
CA GLU A 58 4.98 -16.29 44.50
C GLU A 58 3.66 -16.80 43.91
N ILE A 59 3.40 -16.50 42.63
CA ILE A 59 2.21 -16.98 41.92
C ILE A 59 2.17 -18.52 41.91
N ALA A 60 3.29 -19.17 41.61
CA ALA A 60 3.39 -20.63 41.62
C ALA A 60 3.03 -21.21 43.00
N THR A 61 3.53 -20.58 44.07
CA THR A 61 3.25 -20.95 45.46
C THR A 61 1.76 -20.76 45.81
N VAL A 62 1.19 -19.60 45.48
CA VAL A 62 -0.21 -19.25 45.77
C VAL A 62 -1.19 -20.16 45.01
N LEU A 63 -0.85 -20.55 43.79
CA LEU A 63 -1.73 -21.36 42.93
C LEU A 63 -1.49 -22.87 43.10
N GLY A 64 -0.46 -23.30 43.84
CA GLY A 64 -0.10 -24.71 44.00
C GLY A 64 0.30 -25.38 42.70
N VAL A 65 1.00 -24.67 41.81
CA VAL A 65 1.46 -25.17 40.50
C VAL A 65 2.97 -24.96 40.33
N SER A 66 3.60 -25.59 39.34
CA SER A 66 5.03 -25.39 39.07
C SER A 66 5.31 -23.97 38.55
N THR A 67 6.52 -23.47 38.80
CA THR A 67 7.00 -22.20 38.23
C THR A 67 6.98 -22.24 36.70
N GLU A 68 7.40 -23.35 36.10
CA GLU A 68 7.37 -23.58 34.64
C GLU A 68 5.95 -23.44 34.09
N ASP A 69 4.94 -23.95 34.80
CA ASP A 69 3.56 -23.79 34.41
C ASP A 69 3.17 -22.30 34.38
N VAL A 70 3.50 -21.53 35.41
CA VAL A 70 3.22 -20.08 35.45
C VAL A 70 3.95 -19.35 34.32
N GLU A 71 5.23 -19.65 34.10
CA GLU A 71 6.04 -19.06 33.03
C GLU A 71 5.46 -19.31 31.65
N ALA A 72 4.95 -20.51 31.38
CA ALA A 72 4.29 -20.81 30.10
C ALA A 72 3.05 -19.94 29.87
N ARG A 73 2.30 -19.60 30.92
CA ARG A 73 1.10 -18.73 30.83
C ARG A 73 1.51 -17.26 30.72
N VAL A 74 2.52 -16.83 31.47
CA VAL A 74 3.14 -15.50 31.29
C VAL A 74 3.63 -15.32 29.86
N ALA A 75 4.33 -16.31 29.30
CA ALA A 75 4.79 -16.27 27.91
C ALA A 75 3.63 -16.21 26.91
N ALA A 76 2.51 -16.89 27.17
CA ALA A 76 1.31 -16.75 26.36
C ALA A 76 0.70 -15.33 26.44
N LEU A 77 0.61 -14.75 27.65
CA LEU A 77 0.10 -13.39 27.86
C LEU A 77 1.01 -12.32 27.28
N ARG A 78 2.34 -12.50 27.37
CA ARG A 78 3.34 -11.60 26.77
C ARG A 78 3.27 -11.60 25.24
N ARG A 79 3.08 -12.78 24.63
CA ARG A 79 2.89 -12.90 23.16
C ARG A 79 1.70 -12.11 22.64
N VAL A 80 0.65 -11.92 23.45
CA VAL A 80 -0.53 -11.12 23.09
C VAL A 80 -0.47 -9.69 23.63
N GLY A 81 0.64 -9.29 24.27
CA GLY A 81 0.87 -7.94 24.79
C GLY A 81 0.16 -7.60 26.10
N ALA A 82 -0.44 -8.57 26.79
CA ALA A 82 -1.16 -8.34 28.05
C ALA A 82 -0.24 -8.24 29.28
N VAL A 83 1.00 -8.73 29.18
CA VAL A 83 2.03 -8.69 30.23
C VAL A 83 3.35 -8.22 29.63
N THR A 84 4.08 -7.40 30.37
CA THR A 84 5.38 -6.83 29.94
C THR A 84 6.33 -6.67 31.12
N ASP A 85 7.62 -6.57 30.81
CA ASP A 85 8.71 -6.39 31.78
C ASP A 85 9.26 -4.95 31.72
N LEU A 86 8.65 -4.11 30.89
CA LEU A 86 8.99 -2.71 30.69
C LEU A 86 8.25 -1.83 31.68
N ASP A 87 8.91 -0.76 32.11
CA ASP A 87 8.30 0.28 32.94
C ASP A 87 7.15 0.97 32.19
N VAL A 88 6.27 1.64 32.95
CA VAL A 88 5.20 2.46 32.38
C VAL A 88 5.85 3.74 31.84
N PRO A 89 5.68 4.09 30.54
CA PRO A 89 6.24 5.32 30.02
C PRO A 89 5.61 6.55 30.70
N PRO A 90 6.37 7.63 30.91
CA PRO A 90 5.85 8.85 31.54
C PRO A 90 4.84 9.53 30.62
N GLY A 91 3.62 9.79 31.11
CA GLY A 91 2.57 10.48 30.37
C GLY A 91 1.18 10.25 30.97
N PRO A 92 0.12 10.83 30.38
CA PRO A 92 -1.24 10.62 30.86
C PRO A 92 -1.63 9.13 30.80
N ALA A 93 -2.06 8.58 31.94
CA ALA A 93 -2.31 7.15 32.09
C ALA A 93 -3.26 6.58 31.01
N GLN A 94 -4.29 7.33 30.62
CA GLN A 94 -5.22 6.91 29.57
C GLN A 94 -4.55 6.79 28.19
N MET A 95 -3.62 7.67 27.86
CA MET A 95 -2.89 7.63 26.58
C MET A 95 -1.89 6.48 26.55
N VAL A 96 -1.16 6.27 27.66
CA VAL A 96 -0.25 5.13 27.81
C VAL A 96 -1.03 3.82 27.61
N ARG A 97 -2.14 3.64 28.33
CA ARG A 97 -3.03 2.47 28.18
C ARG A 97 -3.50 2.27 26.73
N PHE A 98 -3.92 3.35 26.08
CA PHE A 98 -4.39 3.29 24.69
C PHE A 98 -3.27 2.84 23.74
N PHE A 99 -2.07 3.41 23.82
CA PHE A 99 -0.97 3.08 22.92
C PHE A 99 -0.38 1.69 23.19
N GLU A 100 -0.25 1.27 24.45
CA GLU A 100 0.22 -0.08 24.76
C GLU A 100 -0.72 -1.15 24.19
N ARG A 101 -2.04 -0.91 24.24
CA ARG A 101 -3.05 -1.82 23.67
C ARG A 101 -3.08 -1.84 22.15
N THR A 102 -2.85 -0.69 21.51
CA THR A 102 -3.02 -0.54 20.05
C THR A 102 -1.74 -0.80 19.27
N LEU A 103 -0.57 -0.44 19.83
CA LEU A 103 0.74 -0.52 19.18
C LEU A 103 1.65 -1.59 19.79
N GLY A 104 1.38 -2.01 21.02
CA GLY A 104 2.31 -2.80 21.84
C GLY A 104 3.21 -1.91 22.70
N VAL A 105 3.79 -2.50 23.75
CA VAL A 105 4.48 -1.76 24.82
C VAL A 105 5.76 -1.08 24.33
N ASP A 106 6.53 -1.72 23.46
CA ASP A 106 7.77 -1.15 22.91
C ASP A 106 7.50 0.13 22.10
N ALA A 107 6.50 0.10 21.23
CA ALA A 107 6.13 1.23 20.38
C ALA A 107 5.39 2.33 21.16
N ALA A 108 4.67 1.98 22.23
CA ALA A 108 3.90 2.92 23.03
C ALA A 108 4.79 3.99 23.69
N ALA A 109 5.96 3.62 24.23
CA ALA A 109 6.87 4.58 24.86
C ALA A 109 7.29 5.70 23.88
N SER A 110 7.61 5.32 22.64
CA SER A 110 7.98 6.29 21.59
C SER A 110 6.78 7.16 21.17
N ALA A 111 5.58 6.58 21.11
CA ALA A 111 4.36 7.32 20.79
C ALA A 111 4.00 8.35 21.87
N VAL A 112 4.10 7.97 23.15
CA VAL A 112 3.85 8.86 24.30
C VAL A 112 4.87 9.99 24.34
N LEU A 113 6.16 9.69 24.13
CA LEU A 113 7.21 10.72 24.10
C LEU A 113 6.97 11.74 22.98
N ARG A 114 6.64 11.27 21.77
CA ARG A 114 6.31 12.17 20.64
C ARG A 114 5.11 13.06 20.96
N LEU A 115 4.09 12.50 21.63
CA LEU A 115 2.91 13.26 22.01
C LEU A 115 3.23 14.34 23.05
N ALA A 116 4.07 14.01 24.04
CA ALA A 116 4.51 14.95 25.07
C ALA A 116 5.38 16.10 24.52
N GLN A 117 6.10 15.86 23.44
CA GLN A 117 6.91 16.86 22.73
C GLN A 117 6.11 17.66 21.68
N ALA A 118 4.89 17.22 21.36
CA ALA A 118 4.09 17.84 20.32
C ALA A 118 3.41 19.12 20.79
N THR A 119 3.38 20.10 19.89
CA THR A 119 2.70 21.38 20.08
C THR A 119 1.55 21.54 19.08
N VAL A 120 0.41 22.02 19.56
CA VAL A 120 -0.79 22.28 18.75
C VAL A 120 -1.16 23.75 18.84
N ARG A 121 -1.40 24.38 17.70
CA ARG A 121 -1.99 25.73 17.64
C ARG A 121 -3.46 25.65 17.25
N LEU A 122 -4.32 26.35 17.99
CA LEU A 122 -5.75 26.42 17.72
C LEU A 122 -6.09 27.81 17.15
N VAL A 123 -6.82 27.86 16.03
CA VAL A 123 -7.19 29.10 15.35
C VAL A 123 -8.67 29.09 15.03
N GLY A 124 -9.42 30.15 15.35
CA GLY A 124 -10.83 30.30 14.95
C GLY A 124 -11.81 30.43 16.11
N GLU A 125 -12.96 29.77 16.03
CA GLU A 125 -14.08 29.92 16.99
C GLU A 125 -13.64 29.64 18.44
N VAL A 126 -13.81 30.63 19.33
CA VAL A 126 -13.29 30.62 20.71
C VAL A 126 -13.82 29.43 21.53
N GLY A 127 -15.11 29.11 21.40
CA GLY A 127 -15.74 27.99 22.12
C GLY A 127 -15.12 26.63 21.76
N LEU A 128 -15.00 26.35 20.46
CA LEU A 128 -14.37 25.13 19.96
C LEU A 128 -12.89 25.05 20.35
N CYS A 129 -12.15 26.16 20.23
CA CYS A 129 -10.75 26.23 20.65
C CYS A 129 -10.59 25.91 22.15
N ALA A 130 -11.44 26.47 23.01
CA ALA A 130 -11.40 26.18 24.44
C ALA A 130 -11.71 24.70 24.75
N ALA A 131 -12.71 24.12 24.09
CA ALA A 131 -13.06 22.71 24.25
C ALA A 131 -11.94 21.76 23.79
N LEU A 132 -11.29 22.07 22.66
CA LEU A 132 -10.13 21.32 22.18
C LEU A 132 -8.93 21.45 23.13
N ALA A 133 -8.68 22.65 23.66
CA ALA A 133 -7.54 22.87 24.56
C ALA A 133 -7.61 22.01 25.83
N ASP A 134 -8.79 21.90 26.47
CA ASP A 134 -9.01 21.00 27.62
C ASP A 134 -8.70 19.54 27.25
N GLN A 135 -9.15 19.08 26.09
CA GLN A 135 -8.91 17.70 25.65
C GLN A 135 -7.45 17.42 25.30
N PHE A 136 -6.73 18.36 24.69
CA PHE A 136 -5.29 18.21 24.42
C PHE A 136 -4.47 18.19 25.71
N ALA A 137 -4.82 19.01 26.70
CA ALA A 137 -4.18 18.97 28.01
C ALA A 137 -4.32 17.58 28.66
N ARG A 138 -5.51 16.97 28.59
CA ARG A 138 -5.74 15.58 29.08
C ARG A 138 -4.97 14.53 28.29
N ALA A 139 -4.74 14.77 27.00
CA ALA A 139 -3.92 13.90 26.15
C ALA A 139 -2.41 14.12 26.33
N GLY A 140 -1.99 15.14 27.11
CA GLY A 140 -0.58 15.45 27.36
C GLY A 140 0.08 16.18 26.18
N VAL A 141 -0.69 16.91 25.38
CA VAL A 141 -0.23 17.73 24.25
C VAL A 141 -0.24 19.19 24.66
N GLN A 142 0.83 19.92 24.35
CA GLN A 142 0.91 21.34 24.65
C GLN A 142 0.13 22.15 23.60
N VAL A 143 -0.74 23.07 24.06
CA VAL A 143 -1.41 24.05 23.20
C VAL A 143 -0.64 25.37 23.24
N VAL A 144 -0.33 25.94 22.08
CA VAL A 144 0.42 27.20 21.93
C VAL A 144 -0.45 28.28 21.29
N THR A 145 -0.25 29.53 21.69
CA THR A 145 -1.08 30.68 21.29
C THR A 145 -0.49 31.49 20.13
N ASP A 146 0.84 31.57 20.00
CA ASP A 146 1.52 32.42 19.01
C ASP A 146 2.57 31.65 18.17
N ASP A 147 2.80 32.13 16.93
CA ASP A 147 3.89 31.63 16.06
C ASP A 147 5.28 32.10 16.49
N ALA A 148 5.37 33.00 17.48
CA ALA A 148 6.61 33.65 17.92
C ALA A 148 7.45 32.80 18.91
N GLY A 149 7.04 31.56 19.19
CA GLY A 149 7.86 30.61 19.92
C GLY A 149 9.12 30.20 19.13
N PRO A 150 10.18 29.71 19.80
CA PRO A 150 11.42 29.31 19.14
C PRO A 150 11.23 28.12 18.17
N GLU A 151 10.17 27.33 18.34
CA GLU A 151 9.83 26.22 17.47
C GLU A 151 8.39 26.34 16.93
N PRO A 152 8.17 26.11 15.63
CA PRO A 152 6.84 26.17 15.03
C PRO A 152 5.94 25.04 15.53
N PRO A 153 4.60 25.23 15.56
CA PRO A 153 3.68 24.20 16.02
C PRO A 153 3.76 22.94 15.15
N THR A 154 3.64 21.77 15.78
CA THR A 154 3.62 20.48 15.07
C THR A 154 2.35 20.30 14.24
N LEU A 155 1.22 20.81 14.74
CA LEU A 155 -0.09 20.76 14.08
C LEU A 155 -0.86 22.06 14.34
N VAL A 156 -1.51 22.57 13.30
CA VAL A 156 -2.51 23.65 13.43
C VAL A 156 -3.90 23.03 13.36
N ILE A 157 -4.85 23.52 14.16
CA ILE A 157 -6.26 23.14 14.07
C ILE A 157 -7.08 24.38 13.81
N SER A 158 -7.75 24.40 12.66
CA SER A 158 -8.63 25.49 12.30
C SER A 158 -10.07 25.16 12.68
N CYS A 159 -10.63 25.97 13.57
CA CYS A 159 -11.96 25.82 14.14
C CYS A 159 -12.93 26.81 13.49
N GLY A 160 -13.91 26.30 12.76
CA GLY A 160 -14.84 27.05 11.94
C GLY A 160 -14.26 27.42 10.57
N ARG A 161 -14.81 28.48 9.99
CA ARG A 161 -14.55 28.89 8.60
C ARG A 161 -13.18 29.53 8.36
N SER A 162 -12.41 29.79 9.40
CA SER A 162 -11.05 30.33 9.24
C SER A 162 -10.19 29.31 8.49
N ARG A 163 -9.35 29.78 7.57
CA ARG A 163 -8.36 28.97 6.86
C ARG A 163 -7.03 29.68 7.01
N PRO A 164 -6.18 29.28 7.98
CA PRO A 164 -4.87 29.90 8.10
C PRO A 164 -4.05 29.62 6.84
N GLU A 165 -3.44 30.65 6.29
CA GLU A 165 -2.40 30.51 5.28
C GLU A 165 -1.15 29.98 5.98
N THR A 166 -0.98 28.67 5.95
CA THR A 166 0.15 28.00 6.58
C THR A 166 0.58 26.79 5.78
N ASP A 167 1.88 26.55 5.75
CA ASP A 167 2.50 25.36 5.15
C ASP A 167 2.57 24.20 6.16
N ARG A 168 2.13 24.44 7.41
CA ARG A 168 2.10 23.45 8.48
C ARG A 168 0.94 22.47 8.29
N PRO A 169 1.06 21.22 8.78
CA PRO A 169 -0.06 20.30 8.89
C PRO A 169 -1.25 20.99 9.57
N THR A 170 -2.42 20.96 8.94
CA THR A 170 -3.60 21.67 9.43
C THR A 170 -4.82 20.77 9.44
N LEU A 171 -5.36 20.46 10.62
CA LEU A 171 -6.62 19.74 10.74
C LEU A 171 -7.78 20.73 10.78
N LEU A 172 -8.80 20.50 9.96
CA LEU A 172 -9.98 21.35 9.91
C LEU A 172 -11.08 20.80 10.81
N LEU A 173 -11.78 21.67 11.52
CA LEU A 173 -13.01 21.36 12.27
C LEU A 173 -14.02 22.45 11.93
N ASP A 174 -15.09 22.12 11.22
CA ASP A 174 -16.09 23.10 10.77
C ASP A 174 -17.52 22.67 11.11
N ARG A 175 -18.44 23.64 11.12
CA ARG A 175 -19.89 23.42 11.22
C ARG A 175 -20.49 23.59 9.83
N ASP A 176 -21.20 22.58 9.33
CA ASP A 176 -21.86 22.60 8.02
C ASP A 176 -23.35 22.28 8.17
N GLY A 177 -24.16 23.32 8.37
CA GLY A 177 -25.59 23.13 8.64
C GLY A 177 -25.81 22.45 10.00
N ALA A 178 -26.50 21.31 9.96
CA ALA A 178 -26.77 20.45 11.12
C ALA A 178 -25.68 19.37 11.36
N GLU A 179 -24.57 19.42 10.61
CA GLU A 179 -23.46 18.47 10.76
C GLU A 179 -22.19 19.18 11.25
N PHE A 180 -21.31 18.43 11.91
CA PHE A 180 -19.91 18.81 12.08
C PHE A 180 -19.03 18.10 11.06
N VAL A 181 -18.01 18.79 10.58
CA VAL A 181 -17.04 18.29 9.62
C VAL A 181 -15.67 18.25 10.30
N VAL A 182 -15.13 17.05 10.51
CA VAL A 182 -13.79 16.83 11.06
C VAL A 182 -12.85 16.41 9.94
N GLY A 183 -11.87 17.24 9.63
CA GLY A 183 -10.96 17.12 8.51
C GLY A 183 -11.36 17.96 7.29
N PRO A 184 -10.58 17.89 6.20
CA PRO A 184 -9.37 17.09 6.08
C PRO A 184 -8.20 17.60 6.94
N LEU A 185 -7.25 16.71 7.20
CA LEU A 185 -5.89 17.05 7.60
C LEU A 185 -5.14 17.45 6.32
N CYS A 186 -4.90 18.75 6.19
CA CYS A 186 -4.22 19.41 5.09
C CYS A 186 -2.70 19.49 5.34
N ASN A 187 -1.95 19.80 4.28
CA ASN A 187 -0.50 20.03 4.31
C ASN A 187 0.29 18.87 4.92
N VAL A 188 -0.11 17.65 4.57
CA VAL A 188 0.58 16.40 4.93
C VAL A 188 0.96 15.62 3.65
N PRO A 189 1.92 14.69 3.71
CA PRO A 189 2.35 13.88 2.56
C PRO A 189 1.20 13.32 1.70
N GLY A 190 1.11 13.81 0.47
CA GLY A 190 0.06 13.46 -0.50
C GLY A 190 -1.37 13.74 -0.03
N GLY A 191 -1.53 14.66 0.91
CA GLY A 191 -2.78 15.33 1.20
C GLY A 191 -2.97 16.53 0.27
N ARG A 192 -3.78 17.49 0.72
CA ARG A 192 -4.14 18.69 -0.03
C ARG A 192 -3.86 19.93 0.81
N CYS A 193 -3.80 21.11 0.20
CA CYS A 193 -3.69 22.34 0.97
C CYS A 193 -5.05 22.76 1.54
N THR A 194 -5.07 23.77 2.40
CA THR A 194 -6.29 24.36 2.97
C THR A 194 -7.21 24.97 1.91
N HIS A 195 -6.68 25.40 0.76
CA HIS A 195 -7.45 25.96 -0.36
C HIS A 195 -8.20 24.90 -1.17
N CYS A 196 -7.70 23.67 -1.21
CA CYS A 196 -8.41 22.55 -1.86
C CYS A 196 -9.53 21.98 -1.00
N ALA A 197 -9.59 22.32 0.29
CA ALA A 197 -10.60 21.80 1.19
C ALA A 197 -11.93 22.54 0.98
N PRO A 198 -13.07 21.84 0.84
CA PRO A 198 -14.37 22.49 0.68
C PRO A 198 -14.64 23.41 1.88
N VAL A 199 -15.28 24.55 1.60
CA VAL A 199 -15.71 25.51 2.63
C VAL A 199 -17.18 25.25 2.94
N SER A 200 -17.50 25.05 4.22
CA SER A 200 -18.88 24.85 4.67
C SER A 200 -19.68 26.14 4.50
N SER A 201 -20.87 26.03 3.91
CA SER A 201 -21.73 27.18 3.56
C SER A 201 -23.00 27.27 4.41
N GLY A 202 -23.36 26.20 5.14
CA GLY A 202 -24.59 26.16 5.93
C GLY A 202 -24.55 27.01 7.22
N PRO A 203 -25.70 27.52 7.70
CA PRO A 203 -25.82 28.16 9.02
C PRO A 203 -25.60 27.13 10.13
N ALA A 204 -24.95 27.53 11.22
CA ALA A 204 -24.63 26.62 12.32
C ALA A 204 -25.90 26.19 13.09
N GLY A 205 -26.10 24.87 13.24
CA GLY A 205 -27.02 24.32 14.23
C GLY A 205 -26.42 24.37 15.65
N ASP A 206 -27.29 24.50 16.66
CA ASP A 206 -26.91 24.48 18.07
C ASP A 206 -27.24 23.12 18.69
N GLU A 207 -26.30 22.16 18.59
CA GLU A 207 -26.42 20.84 19.22
C GLU A 207 -25.15 20.52 20.06
N PRO A 208 -25.17 20.74 21.39
CA PRO A 208 -23.99 20.58 22.24
C PRO A 208 -23.40 19.15 22.29
N LEU A 209 -24.25 18.13 22.10
CA LEU A 209 -23.81 16.73 22.06
C LEU A 209 -22.97 16.45 20.81
N LEU A 210 -23.39 16.99 19.66
CA LEU A 210 -22.71 16.85 18.39
C LEU A 210 -21.34 17.54 18.42
N GLU A 211 -21.28 18.73 19.01
CA GLU A 211 -20.04 19.47 19.23
C GLU A 211 -19.03 18.65 20.04
N ARG A 212 -19.46 18.05 21.15
CA ARG A 212 -18.59 17.18 21.99
C ARG A 212 -18.03 16.00 21.19
N PHE A 213 -18.85 15.35 20.36
CA PHE A 213 -18.38 14.26 19.49
C PHE A 213 -17.37 14.74 18.45
N ALA A 214 -17.61 15.89 17.83
CA ALA A 214 -16.71 16.46 16.84
C ALA A 214 -15.36 16.87 17.45
N VAL A 215 -15.37 17.51 18.61
CA VAL A 215 -14.17 17.83 19.40
C VAL A 215 -13.39 16.56 19.75
N ALA A 216 -14.06 15.54 20.29
CA ALA A 216 -13.42 14.27 20.63
C ALA A 216 -12.81 13.57 19.41
N GLN A 217 -13.51 13.55 18.28
CA GLN A 217 -13.00 12.96 17.03
C GLN A 217 -11.82 13.76 16.47
N THR A 218 -11.85 15.09 16.55
CA THR A 218 -10.75 15.98 16.13
C THR A 218 -9.50 15.69 16.94
N VAL A 219 -9.62 15.59 18.26
CA VAL A 219 -8.50 15.23 19.16
C VAL A 219 -7.99 13.83 18.84
N ALA A 220 -8.87 12.86 18.59
CA ALA A 220 -8.46 11.50 18.23
C ALA A 220 -7.63 11.46 16.93
N GLU A 221 -8.03 12.21 15.90
CA GLU A 221 -7.27 12.30 14.65
C GLU A 221 -5.94 13.05 14.83
N ALA A 222 -5.94 14.14 15.61
CA ALA A 222 -4.72 14.88 15.94
C ALA A 222 -3.72 14.03 16.73
N VAL A 223 -4.18 13.31 17.76
CA VAL A 223 -3.33 12.43 18.57
C VAL A 223 -2.71 11.32 17.72
N ARG A 224 -3.48 10.70 16.80
CA ARG A 224 -2.93 9.70 15.86
C ARG A 224 -1.81 10.28 14.99
N PHE A 225 -2.00 11.52 14.52
CA PHE A 225 -1.00 12.23 13.71
C PHE A 225 0.27 12.51 14.53
N LEU A 226 0.12 13.19 15.67
CA LEU A 226 1.22 13.66 16.51
C LEU A 226 2.04 12.49 17.08
N ALA A 227 1.36 11.46 17.57
CA ALA A 227 2.02 10.27 18.11
C ALA A 227 2.49 9.30 17.02
N ARG A 228 2.22 9.57 15.73
CA ARG A 228 2.54 8.77 14.54
C ARG A 228 2.19 7.29 14.71
N THR A 229 0.95 7.02 15.13
CA THR A 229 0.49 5.68 15.54
C THR A 229 -0.30 4.94 14.47
N GLY A 230 -0.16 5.39 13.22
CA GLY A 230 -0.97 4.94 12.10
C GLY A 230 -1.46 6.13 11.26
N HIS A 231 -2.21 5.85 10.21
CA HIS A 231 -2.72 6.89 9.31
C HIS A 231 -3.98 7.53 9.89
N CYS A 232 -4.06 8.87 9.85
CA CYS A 232 -5.25 9.62 10.24
C CYS A 232 -6.33 9.46 9.17
N ARG A 233 -7.56 9.14 9.55
CA ARG A 233 -8.66 9.02 8.58
C ARG A 233 -8.88 10.34 7.84
N THR A 234 -8.62 11.45 8.51
CA THR A 234 -8.75 12.79 7.95
C THR A 234 -7.60 13.18 7.01
N SER A 235 -6.50 12.43 6.96
CA SER A 235 -5.42 12.71 5.98
C SER A 235 -5.88 12.54 4.54
N THR A 236 -7.05 11.91 4.32
CA THR A 236 -7.58 11.64 2.98
C THR A 236 -8.99 12.15 2.71
N GLY A 237 -9.63 12.77 3.69
CA GLY A 237 -10.97 13.32 3.53
C GLY A 237 -11.47 13.92 4.82
N ALA A 238 -12.78 14.15 4.88
CA ALA A 238 -13.45 14.67 6.05
C ALA A 238 -14.46 13.65 6.60
N LEU A 239 -14.59 13.61 7.92
CA LEU A 239 -15.66 12.90 8.61
C LEU A 239 -16.80 13.88 8.83
N ARG A 240 -17.96 13.60 8.26
CA ARG A 240 -19.19 14.32 8.57
C ARG A 240 -19.95 13.59 9.66
N ILE A 241 -20.28 14.32 10.70
CA ILE A 241 -20.96 13.83 11.89
C ILE A 241 -22.32 14.53 11.93
N GLY A 242 -23.38 13.78 11.64
CA GLY A 242 -24.76 14.26 11.66
C GLY A 242 -25.48 14.00 12.98
N GLU A 243 -26.81 14.17 12.96
CA GLU A 243 -27.69 14.23 14.14
C GLU A 243 -27.31 13.21 15.25
N ARG A 244 -27.12 13.72 16.48
CA ARG A 244 -26.77 12.94 17.69
C ARG A 244 -25.51 12.08 17.58
N GLY A 245 -24.62 12.34 16.61
CA GLY A 245 -23.42 11.54 16.36
C GLY A 245 -23.69 10.12 15.84
N ARG A 246 -24.94 9.83 15.43
CA ARG A 246 -25.35 8.48 14.98
C ARG A 246 -25.07 8.24 13.50
N ALA A 247 -25.07 9.30 12.71
CA ALA A 247 -24.69 9.26 11.30
C ALA A 247 -23.26 9.78 11.16
N MET A 248 -22.30 8.89 10.90
CA MET A 248 -20.94 9.27 10.54
C MET A 248 -20.66 8.79 9.12
N ARG A 249 -20.33 9.72 8.23
CA ARG A 249 -19.93 9.41 6.84
C ARG A 249 -18.56 9.99 6.56
N PHE A 250 -17.77 9.26 5.78
CA PHE A 250 -16.49 9.74 5.28
C PHE A 250 -16.69 10.33 3.88
N GLU A 251 -16.25 11.57 3.68
CA GLU A 251 -16.22 12.25 2.40
C GLU A 251 -14.76 12.36 1.94
N PRO A 252 -14.35 11.64 0.88
CA PRO A 252 -13.03 11.83 0.30
C PRO A 252 -12.89 13.26 -0.20
N VAL A 253 -11.81 13.94 0.18
CA VAL A 253 -11.54 15.29 -0.32
C VAL A 253 -10.31 15.20 -1.21
N VAL A 254 -10.45 15.36 -2.52
CA VAL A 254 -9.32 15.24 -3.44
C VAL A 254 -8.45 16.49 -3.47
N ARG A 255 -7.18 16.31 -3.80
CA ARG A 255 -6.30 17.43 -4.15
C ARG A 255 -6.73 17.91 -5.54
N ASP A 256 -7.20 19.14 -5.62
CA ASP A 256 -7.56 19.80 -6.87
C ASP A 256 -6.30 19.92 -7.76
N ALA A 257 -6.38 19.38 -8.97
CA ALA A 257 -5.29 19.39 -9.95
C ALA A 257 -4.90 20.81 -10.38
N THR A 258 -5.89 21.72 -10.36
CA THR A 258 -5.81 23.09 -10.87
C THR A 258 -5.55 24.13 -9.78
N CYS A 259 -5.51 23.71 -8.51
CA CYS A 259 -5.27 24.61 -7.39
C CYS A 259 -3.99 25.45 -7.62
N SER A 260 -4.09 26.76 -7.45
CA SER A 260 -2.95 27.68 -7.60
C SER A 260 -1.84 27.44 -6.57
N HIS A 261 -2.15 26.85 -5.41
CA HIS A 261 -1.20 26.67 -4.30
C HIS A 261 -0.57 25.29 -4.25
N CYS A 262 -1.36 24.25 -4.50
CA CYS A 262 -0.86 22.89 -4.51
C CYS A 262 -1.39 22.09 -5.69
N GLY A 263 -1.86 22.69 -6.78
CA GLY A 263 -2.17 21.94 -8.01
C GLY A 263 -0.90 21.42 -8.68
N LEU A 264 -1.08 20.74 -9.81
CA LEU A 264 0.03 20.28 -10.65
C LEU A 264 0.81 21.45 -11.28
N GLY A 265 0.18 22.61 -11.44
CA GLY A 265 0.80 23.84 -11.97
C GLY A 265 1.48 24.74 -10.94
N ALA A 266 1.31 24.48 -9.63
CA ALA A 266 1.69 25.41 -8.55
C ALA A 266 3.22 25.55 -8.30
N GLY A 267 4.07 24.92 -9.12
CA GLY A 267 5.53 24.90 -8.90
C GLY A 267 6.39 24.97 -10.15
N LEU A 268 5.83 25.22 -11.34
CA LEU A 268 6.64 25.22 -12.56
C LEU A 268 7.38 26.52 -12.83
N GLY A 269 7.10 27.63 -12.14
CA GLY A 269 7.84 28.92 -12.27
C GLY A 269 7.81 29.58 -13.65
N THR A 270 7.43 28.84 -14.69
CA THR A 270 7.11 29.29 -16.03
C THR A 270 5.62 29.59 -16.05
N GLY A 271 5.22 30.77 -16.51
CA GLY A 271 3.82 31.18 -16.70
C GLY A 271 3.03 30.35 -17.73
N LEU A 272 3.25 29.04 -17.81
CA LEU A 272 2.40 28.08 -18.50
C LEU A 272 1.23 27.75 -17.57
N GLY A 273 0.14 28.50 -17.73
CA GLY A 273 -1.14 28.13 -17.16
C GLY A 273 -1.42 26.65 -17.41
N THR A 274 -1.72 25.92 -16.34
CA THR A 274 -2.19 24.52 -16.28
C THR A 274 -2.29 23.79 -17.63
N GLY A 275 -1.18 23.44 -18.29
CA GLY A 275 -1.19 22.79 -19.62
C GLY A 275 -1.90 21.44 -19.69
N LEU A 276 -2.57 21.03 -18.61
CA LEU A 276 -3.48 19.91 -18.53
C LEU A 276 -4.86 20.29 -19.06
N THR A 277 -5.34 19.47 -19.98
CA THR A 277 -6.74 19.43 -20.39
C THR A 277 -7.67 19.04 -19.23
N SER A 278 -8.95 19.40 -19.33
CA SER A 278 -9.97 19.00 -18.36
C SER A 278 -10.05 17.47 -18.15
N GLU A 279 -9.74 16.68 -19.18
CA GLU A 279 -9.68 15.21 -19.06
C GLU A 279 -8.50 14.74 -18.19
N GLN A 280 -7.32 15.34 -18.35
CA GLN A 280 -6.15 15.02 -17.54
C GLN A 280 -6.35 15.43 -16.07
N ALA A 281 -6.95 16.60 -15.83
CA ALA A 281 -7.30 17.05 -14.48
C ALA A 281 -8.27 16.08 -13.79
N ARG A 282 -9.35 15.66 -14.48
CA ARG A 282 -10.29 14.65 -13.97
C ARG A 282 -9.63 13.30 -13.74
N ALA A 283 -8.71 12.88 -14.60
CA ALA A 283 -7.96 11.64 -14.42
C ALA A 283 -7.09 11.68 -13.15
N TYR A 284 -6.42 12.82 -12.90
CA TYR A 284 -5.66 13.05 -11.67
C TYR A 284 -6.57 13.02 -10.43
N GLU A 285 -7.68 13.76 -10.45
CA GLU A 285 -8.63 13.80 -9.34
C GLU A 285 -9.26 12.44 -9.05
N ALA A 286 -9.64 11.70 -10.09
CA ALA A 286 -10.15 10.33 -9.95
C ALA A 286 -9.09 9.39 -9.35
N PHE A 287 -7.83 9.53 -9.76
CA PHE A 287 -6.72 8.79 -9.16
C PHE A 287 -6.51 9.19 -7.69
N GLN A 288 -6.46 10.49 -7.36
CA GLN A 288 -6.36 10.92 -5.96
C GLN A 288 -7.56 10.38 -5.17
N GLY A 289 -8.79 10.49 -5.69
CA GLY A 289 -10.00 9.92 -5.10
C GLY A 289 -9.88 8.44 -4.79
N ALA A 290 -9.27 7.67 -5.70
CA ALA A 290 -8.96 6.26 -5.50
C ALA A 290 -7.77 6.03 -4.55
N ASP A 291 -6.76 6.90 -4.52
CA ASP A 291 -5.56 6.86 -3.65
C ASP A 291 -5.89 7.22 -2.18
N LEU A 292 -6.99 7.96 -1.96
CA LEU A 292 -7.37 8.50 -0.65
C LEU A 292 -7.88 7.43 0.35
N PRO A 293 -8.79 6.51 -0.02
CA PRO A 293 -9.10 5.36 0.83
C PRO A 293 -7.88 4.46 1.08
N LEU A 294 -6.83 4.55 0.25
CA LEU A 294 -5.64 3.67 0.31
C LEU A 294 -4.73 3.98 1.47
N LYS A 295 -4.73 5.24 1.89
CA LYS A 295 -4.06 5.71 3.10
C LYS A 295 -4.94 5.54 4.34
N GLY A 296 -6.27 5.57 4.20
CA GLY A 296 -7.21 5.48 5.33
C GLY A 296 -7.49 4.06 5.84
N ASN A 297 -7.38 3.05 4.97
CA ASN A 297 -7.76 1.68 5.29
C ASN A 297 -6.56 0.80 5.64
N TRP A 298 -6.31 0.66 6.95
CA TRP A 298 -5.58 -0.49 7.53
C TRP A 298 -6.42 -1.78 7.51
N SER A 299 -7.52 -1.83 6.75
CA SER A 299 -8.23 -3.06 6.46
C SER A 299 -7.46 -3.85 5.39
N TYR A 300 -6.40 -4.52 5.84
CA TYR A 300 -5.89 -5.71 5.14
C TYR A 300 -7.08 -6.64 4.86
N PRO A 301 -7.13 -7.38 3.73
CA PRO A 301 -8.08 -8.47 3.57
C PRO A 301 -8.02 -9.36 4.82
N ILE A 302 -9.17 -9.45 5.50
CA ILE A 302 -9.30 -9.80 6.92
C ILE A 302 -9.10 -11.31 7.19
N THR A 303 -8.89 -12.12 6.14
CA THR A 303 -8.67 -13.56 6.22
C THR A 303 -8.16 -14.06 4.87
N PRO A 304 -7.58 -15.28 4.75
CA PRO A 304 -7.51 -15.95 3.46
C PRO A 304 -8.95 -16.12 2.97
N ILE A 305 -9.36 -15.29 2.01
CA ILE A 305 -10.69 -15.43 1.41
C ILE A 305 -10.59 -16.66 0.51
N HIS A 306 -11.19 -17.76 0.96
CA HIS A 306 -11.48 -18.90 0.11
C HIS A 306 -12.57 -18.48 -0.89
N LEU A 307 -12.16 -17.81 -1.96
CA LEU A 307 -13.03 -17.53 -3.08
C LEU A 307 -13.30 -18.85 -3.84
N PRO A 308 -14.58 -19.16 -4.15
CA PRO A 308 -14.92 -20.25 -5.05
C PRO A 308 -14.15 -20.11 -6.37
N ARG A 309 -13.72 -21.25 -6.94
CA ARG A 309 -12.88 -21.33 -8.14
C ARG A 309 -13.55 -20.81 -9.44
N ALA A 310 -14.79 -20.31 -9.38
CA ALA A 310 -15.72 -20.24 -10.50
C ALA A 310 -16.13 -18.83 -10.98
N ASP A 311 -15.52 -17.74 -10.48
CA ASP A 311 -15.85 -16.37 -10.93
C ASP A 311 -15.01 -15.91 -12.15
N SER A 312 -14.87 -16.75 -13.17
CA SER A 312 -14.59 -16.23 -14.52
C SER A 312 -15.93 -16.04 -15.23
N THR A 313 -16.29 -14.81 -15.54
CA THR A 313 -17.48 -14.48 -16.36
C THR A 313 -17.43 -15.14 -17.75
N VAL A 314 -16.25 -15.52 -18.21
CA VAL A 314 -16.07 -16.34 -19.42
C VAL A 314 -16.40 -17.80 -19.09
N LYS A 315 -17.61 -18.24 -19.45
CA LYS A 315 -17.98 -19.65 -19.50
C LYS A 315 -17.27 -20.29 -20.70
N VAL A 316 -16.03 -20.74 -20.49
CA VAL A 316 -15.27 -21.43 -21.53
C VAL A 316 -15.87 -22.82 -21.74
N VAL A 317 -16.56 -23.03 -22.86
CA VAL A 317 -16.90 -24.37 -23.33
C VAL A 317 -15.62 -24.94 -23.96
N PRO A 318 -15.08 -26.06 -23.47
CA PRO A 318 -13.91 -26.68 -24.09
C PRO A 318 -14.27 -27.10 -25.52
N MET A 319 -13.66 -26.43 -26.49
CA MET A 319 -13.65 -26.90 -27.88
C MET A 319 -12.51 -27.90 -28.03
N PRO A 320 -12.66 -28.96 -28.85
CA PRO A 320 -11.52 -29.74 -29.29
C PRO A 320 -10.49 -28.80 -29.93
N LEU A 321 -9.22 -28.97 -29.57
CA LEU A 321 -8.10 -28.30 -30.22
C LEU A 321 -8.13 -28.69 -31.69
N ASP A 322 -8.49 -27.74 -32.55
CA ASP A 322 -8.21 -27.89 -33.96
C ASP A 322 -6.74 -27.55 -34.16
N ASP A 323 -5.87 -28.50 -33.79
CA ASP A 323 -4.41 -28.43 -33.98
C ASP A 323 -4.04 -28.15 -35.44
N ALA A 324 -4.99 -28.19 -36.38
CA ALA A 324 -4.82 -27.85 -37.79
C ALA A 324 -4.49 -26.36 -38.03
N ILE A 325 -5.06 -25.42 -37.25
CA ILE A 325 -4.99 -23.98 -37.56
C ILE A 325 -3.58 -23.41 -37.46
N LEU A 326 -2.70 -23.99 -36.62
CA LEU A 326 -1.32 -23.50 -36.42
C LEU A 326 -0.26 -24.33 -37.16
N ARG A 327 -0.63 -25.37 -37.92
CA ARG A 327 0.34 -26.27 -38.60
C ARG A 327 1.11 -25.58 -39.71
N ASP A 328 0.47 -24.62 -40.38
CA ASP A 328 1.04 -23.79 -41.45
C ASP A 328 2.01 -22.72 -40.90
N ARG A 329 1.92 -22.39 -39.60
CA ARG A 329 2.71 -21.33 -38.94
C ARG A 329 3.51 -21.85 -37.73
N PRO A 330 4.57 -22.65 -37.96
CA PRO A 330 5.40 -23.19 -36.88
C PRO A 330 6.10 -22.08 -36.07
N ASP A 331 6.36 -20.93 -36.67
CA ASP A 331 6.88 -19.73 -36.01
C ASP A 331 5.90 -19.21 -34.93
N LEU A 332 4.61 -19.06 -35.27
CA LEU A 332 3.58 -18.62 -34.32
C LEU A 332 3.32 -19.67 -33.24
N GLN A 333 3.37 -20.96 -33.59
CA GLN A 333 3.26 -22.05 -32.62
C GLN A 333 4.40 -22.01 -31.60
N GLN A 334 5.64 -21.77 -32.05
CA GLN A 334 6.80 -21.65 -31.16
C GLN A 334 6.72 -20.40 -30.27
N LEU A 335 6.22 -19.28 -30.80
CA LEU A 335 5.95 -18.07 -30.02
C LEU A 335 4.87 -18.31 -28.97
N LEU A 336 3.75 -18.94 -29.34
CA LEU A 336 2.67 -19.30 -28.40
C LEU A 336 3.20 -20.20 -27.29
N ALA A 337 4.02 -21.20 -27.61
CA ALA A 337 4.64 -22.06 -26.60
C ALA A 337 5.56 -21.27 -25.65
N THR A 338 6.33 -20.32 -26.17
CA THR A 338 7.24 -19.47 -25.39
C THR A 338 6.48 -18.54 -24.45
N VAL A 339 5.45 -17.85 -24.95
CA VAL A 339 4.54 -17.01 -24.14
C VAL A 339 3.87 -17.83 -23.06
N THR A 340 3.31 -18.98 -23.43
CA THR A 340 2.62 -19.88 -22.49
C THR A 340 3.56 -20.35 -21.37
N LYS A 341 4.79 -20.78 -21.73
CA LYS A 341 5.82 -21.20 -20.77
C LYS A 341 6.27 -20.07 -19.84
N ALA A 342 6.32 -18.84 -20.33
CA ALA A 342 6.65 -17.67 -19.51
C ALA A 342 5.56 -17.37 -18.46
N LEU A 343 4.30 -17.66 -18.77
CA LEU A 343 3.15 -17.39 -17.91
C LEU A 343 2.77 -18.55 -16.97
N ALA A 344 3.20 -19.78 -17.29
CA ALA A 344 2.86 -21.00 -16.58
C ALA A 344 3.59 -21.16 -15.24
N ALA A 345 2.85 -21.43 -14.16
CA ALA A 345 3.43 -21.75 -12.85
C ALA A 345 4.33 -23.00 -12.91
N LYS A 346 5.55 -22.93 -12.36
CA LYS A 346 6.39 -24.11 -12.13
C LYS A 346 6.11 -24.65 -10.73
N SER A 347 5.97 -25.97 -10.60
CA SER A 347 5.74 -26.77 -9.38
C SER A 347 5.91 -25.98 -8.07
N GLY A 348 4.81 -25.47 -7.51
CA GLY A 348 4.79 -24.80 -6.20
C GLY A 348 5.11 -23.30 -6.16
N ARG A 349 5.39 -22.62 -7.28
CA ARG A 349 5.61 -21.15 -7.36
C ARG A 349 4.84 -20.52 -8.52
N ALA A 350 4.36 -19.29 -8.36
CA ALA A 350 3.76 -18.55 -9.46
C ALA A 350 4.87 -18.07 -10.40
N ALA A 351 4.72 -18.26 -11.72
CA ALA A 351 5.70 -17.73 -12.66
C ALA A 351 5.61 -16.22 -12.81
N VAL A 352 4.40 -15.68 -12.66
CA VAL A 352 4.12 -14.25 -12.70
C VAL A 352 3.68 -13.80 -11.31
N PRO A 353 4.43 -12.87 -10.68
CA PRO A 353 4.07 -12.30 -9.39
C PRO A 353 2.69 -11.63 -9.46
N SER A 354 1.95 -11.69 -8.36
CA SER A 354 0.65 -11.05 -8.24
C SER A 354 0.45 -10.59 -6.80
N ILE A 355 -0.16 -9.42 -6.64
CA ILE A 355 -0.48 -8.84 -5.34
C ILE A 355 -1.34 -9.82 -4.55
N GLY A 356 -0.88 -10.16 -3.34
CA GLY A 356 -1.54 -11.14 -2.47
C GLY A 356 -1.66 -12.56 -3.08
N GLY A 357 -1.00 -12.83 -4.21
CA GLY A 357 -1.18 -14.07 -4.98
C GLY A 357 -2.57 -14.23 -5.62
N CYS A 358 -3.34 -13.14 -5.76
CA CYS A 358 -4.75 -13.19 -6.14
C CYS A 358 -4.99 -13.55 -7.62
N ARG A 359 -4.01 -13.34 -8.49
CA ARG A 359 -4.06 -13.62 -9.94
C ARG A 359 -5.31 -12.99 -10.57
N LEU A 360 -5.37 -11.66 -10.54
CA LEU A 360 -6.51 -10.87 -11.03
C LEU A 360 -6.68 -10.92 -12.56
N LEU A 361 -5.59 -11.22 -13.27
CA LEU A 361 -5.51 -11.04 -14.72
C LEU A 361 -5.90 -12.28 -15.52
N THR A 362 -6.61 -12.02 -16.60
CA THR A 362 -6.94 -12.94 -17.70
C THR A 362 -6.06 -12.59 -18.89
N VAL A 363 -5.48 -13.62 -19.54
CA VAL A 363 -4.57 -13.43 -20.67
C VAL A 363 -5.10 -14.17 -21.89
N PHE A 364 -5.29 -13.44 -22.98
CA PHE A 364 -5.63 -13.98 -24.28
C PHE A 364 -4.44 -13.85 -25.23
N VAL A 365 -4.32 -14.78 -26.16
CA VAL A 365 -3.24 -14.81 -27.15
C VAL A 365 -3.82 -15.18 -28.50
N GLY A 366 -3.59 -14.37 -29.53
CA GLY A 366 -4.16 -14.60 -30.85
C GLY A 366 -3.28 -14.10 -31.99
N GLY A 367 -3.64 -14.47 -33.21
CA GLY A 367 -2.94 -14.11 -34.44
C GLY A 367 -3.77 -14.47 -35.67
N ILE A 368 -3.21 -14.29 -36.87
CA ILE A 368 -3.85 -14.65 -38.13
C ILE A 368 -2.98 -15.69 -38.87
N THR A 369 -3.62 -16.74 -39.37
CA THR A 369 -3.03 -17.81 -40.21
C THR A 369 -3.68 -17.84 -41.58
N GLU A 370 -3.22 -18.70 -42.50
CA GLU A 370 -3.87 -18.87 -43.81
C GLU A 370 -5.29 -19.45 -43.67
N HIS A 371 -5.55 -20.14 -42.56
CA HIS A 371 -6.86 -20.70 -42.21
C HIS A 371 -7.75 -19.71 -41.44
N GLY A 372 -7.29 -18.48 -41.23
CA GLY A 372 -8.01 -17.41 -40.54
C GLY A 372 -7.46 -17.06 -39.16
N PRO A 373 -8.16 -16.21 -38.40
CA PRO A 373 -7.73 -15.78 -37.08
C PRO A 373 -7.87 -16.90 -36.05
N PHE A 374 -6.97 -16.91 -35.06
CA PHE A 374 -7.05 -17.78 -33.89
C PHE A 374 -6.97 -16.97 -32.60
N LEU A 375 -7.57 -17.50 -31.53
CA LEU A 375 -7.55 -16.90 -30.21
C LEU A 375 -7.51 -18.00 -29.13
N HIS A 376 -6.65 -17.83 -28.14
CA HIS A 376 -6.51 -18.72 -26.99
C HIS A 376 -6.62 -17.95 -25.68
N LEU A 377 -7.26 -18.56 -24.69
CA LEU A 377 -7.17 -18.17 -23.29
C LEU A 377 -6.03 -18.96 -22.62
N ILE A 378 -5.09 -18.27 -21.95
CA ILE A 378 -4.00 -18.94 -21.25
C ILE A 378 -4.41 -19.26 -19.81
N ASP A 379 -4.54 -20.55 -19.49
CA ASP A 379 -4.69 -20.99 -18.10
C ASP A 379 -3.35 -20.93 -17.38
N ARG A 380 -3.15 -19.88 -16.56
CA ARG A 380 -1.91 -19.65 -15.81
C ARG A 380 -1.60 -20.70 -14.75
N ARG A 381 -2.54 -21.60 -14.41
CA ARG A 381 -2.30 -22.66 -13.41
C ARG A 381 -1.49 -23.82 -13.96
N ASN A 382 -1.79 -24.24 -15.19
CA ASN A 382 -1.17 -25.39 -15.83
C ASN A 382 -0.39 -25.01 -17.10
N GLY A 383 -0.48 -23.75 -17.55
CA GLY A 383 0.18 -23.31 -18.77
C GLY A 383 -0.44 -23.94 -20.01
N VAL A 384 -1.74 -24.22 -20.00
CA VAL A 384 -2.42 -24.82 -21.16
C VAL A 384 -3.20 -23.73 -21.90
N PRO A 385 -2.90 -23.49 -23.19
CA PRO A 385 -3.71 -22.60 -24.02
C PRO A 385 -5.05 -23.29 -24.31
N ARG A 386 -6.16 -22.56 -24.14
CA ARG A 386 -7.51 -23.05 -24.41
C ARG A 386 -8.07 -22.28 -25.61
N PRO A 387 -8.42 -22.94 -26.73
CA PRO A 387 -8.95 -22.25 -27.90
C PRO A 387 -10.29 -21.57 -27.57
N LEU A 388 -10.51 -20.40 -28.17
CA LEU A 388 -11.75 -19.64 -28.08
C LEU A 388 -12.41 -19.52 -29.46
N PRO A 389 -13.75 -19.33 -29.54
CA PRO A 389 -14.42 -19.06 -30.79
C PRO A 389 -13.85 -17.82 -31.48
N THR A 390 -13.63 -17.90 -32.78
CA THR A 390 -13.06 -16.84 -33.62
C THR A 390 -14.13 -16.11 -34.43
N THR A 391 -15.41 -16.45 -34.21
CA THR A 391 -16.57 -15.85 -34.87
C THR A 391 -16.60 -14.33 -34.64
N GLY A 392 -16.48 -13.54 -35.71
CA GLY A 392 -16.45 -12.07 -35.64
C GLY A 392 -15.05 -11.45 -35.64
N LEU A 393 -13.98 -12.23 -35.60
CA LEU A 393 -12.62 -11.74 -35.87
C LEU A 393 -12.44 -11.58 -37.39
N THR A 394 -12.30 -10.36 -37.89
CA THR A 394 -12.00 -10.08 -39.30
C THR A 394 -10.56 -9.59 -39.48
N GLU A 395 -9.97 -9.81 -40.65
CA GLU A 395 -8.69 -9.18 -41.03
C GLU A 395 -8.81 -7.65 -40.90
N GLY A 396 -7.82 -7.03 -40.25
CA GLY A 396 -7.81 -5.59 -39.92
C GLY A 396 -8.24 -5.25 -38.48
N SER A 397 -8.86 -6.20 -37.77
CA SER A 397 -8.97 -6.14 -36.31
C SER A 397 -7.64 -6.52 -35.67
N VAL A 398 -7.28 -5.90 -34.55
CA VAL A 398 -6.12 -6.02 -33.63
C VAL A 398 -5.11 -7.19 -33.77
N LEU A 399 -5.48 -8.34 -34.33
CA LEU A 399 -4.61 -9.44 -34.71
C LEU A 399 -3.81 -9.13 -35.98
N SER A 400 -2.75 -9.90 -36.24
CA SER A 400 -1.88 -9.71 -37.40
C SER A 400 -1.32 -11.05 -37.84
N ALA A 401 -1.02 -11.17 -39.14
CA ALA A 401 -0.40 -12.36 -39.70
C ALA A 401 1.07 -12.51 -39.29
N ASP A 402 1.77 -11.41 -39.02
CA ASP A 402 3.23 -11.42 -38.83
C ASP A 402 3.67 -11.47 -37.36
N ARG A 403 2.71 -11.45 -36.43
CA ARG A 403 2.98 -11.34 -34.99
C ARG A 403 1.89 -11.97 -34.15
N LEU A 404 2.27 -12.36 -32.95
CA LEU A 404 1.36 -12.86 -31.94
C LEU A 404 0.89 -11.70 -31.06
N THR A 405 -0.42 -11.51 -30.93
CA THR A 405 -1.02 -10.48 -30.08
C THR A 405 -1.36 -11.09 -28.71
N VAL A 406 -0.81 -10.52 -27.64
CA VAL A 406 -1.16 -10.86 -26.25
C VAL A 406 -2.05 -9.78 -25.67
N ILE A 407 -3.23 -10.17 -25.17
CA ILE A 407 -4.23 -9.26 -24.62
C ILE A 407 -4.41 -9.56 -23.13
N VAL A 408 -4.32 -8.53 -22.29
CA VAL A 408 -4.40 -8.66 -20.84
C VAL A 408 -5.62 -7.89 -20.33
N SER A 409 -6.54 -8.61 -19.69
CA SER A 409 -7.70 -8.02 -19.02
C SER A 409 -7.78 -8.41 -17.54
N ALA A 410 -8.65 -7.75 -16.80
CA ALA A 410 -8.97 -8.07 -15.42
C ALA A 410 -10.44 -7.81 -15.13
N THR A 411 -11.03 -8.61 -14.24
CA THR A 411 -12.39 -8.39 -13.76
C THR A 411 -12.35 -7.46 -12.55
N LEU A 412 -12.85 -6.23 -12.73
CA LEU A 412 -12.85 -5.15 -11.75
C LEU A 412 -13.61 -5.53 -10.49
N SER A 413 -14.81 -6.11 -10.59
CA SER A 413 -15.62 -6.49 -9.43
C SER A 413 -14.90 -7.47 -8.50
N ARG A 414 -14.13 -8.42 -9.07
CA ARG A 414 -13.29 -9.34 -8.29
C ARG A 414 -12.17 -8.61 -7.56
N ALA A 415 -11.55 -7.64 -8.21
CA ALA A 415 -10.52 -6.82 -7.59
C ALA A 415 -11.12 -5.88 -6.53
N GLU A 416 -12.31 -5.32 -6.74
CA GLU A 416 -13.04 -4.49 -5.76
C GLU A 416 -13.42 -5.28 -4.52
N ASN A 417 -13.85 -6.54 -4.68
CA ASN A 417 -14.13 -7.41 -3.53
C ASN A 417 -12.88 -7.71 -2.68
N LEU A 418 -11.70 -7.79 -3.31
CA LEU A 418 -10.44 -8.12 -2.63
C LEU A 418 -9.72 -6.89 -2.06
N PHE A 419 -9.76 -5.79 -2.79
CA PHE A 419 -8.90 -4.63 -2.61
C PHE A 419 -9.69 -3.33 -2.40
N GLY A 420 -11.02 -3.37 -2.49
CA GLY A 420 -11.89 -2.20 -2.37
C GLY A 420 -11.50 -1.15 -3.41
N ALA A 421 -11.31 0.09 -2.94
CA ALA A 421 -10.84 1.19 -3.78
C ALA A 421 -9.45 0.95 -4.44
N LYS A 422 -8.63 0.01 -3.93
CA LYS A 422 -7.31 -0.35 -4.52
C LYS A 422 -7.43 -1.22 -5.77
N ALA A 423 -8.63 -1.63 -6.17
CA ALA A 423 -8.84 -2.58 -7.25
C ALA A 423 -8.09 -2.21 -8.54
N LYS A 424 -8.26 -0.98 -9.03
CA LYS A 424 -7.60 -0.52 -10.28
C LYS A 424 -6.09 -0.43 -10.14
N LEU A 425 -5.58 0.06 -9.00
CA LEU A 425 -4.14 0.12 -8.72
C LEU A 425 -3.54 -1.30 -8.73
N ALA A 426 -4.16 -2.23 -8.02
CA ALA A 426 -3.71 -3.61 -7.95
C ALA A 426 -3.76 -4.30 -9.33
N ILE A 427 -4.80 -4.04 -10.13
CA ILE A 427 -4.91 -4.52 -11.51
C ILE A 427 -3.73 -4.01 -12.34
N TYR A 428 -3.45 -2.70 -12.35
CA TYR A 428 -2.37 -2.14 -13.17
C TYR A 428 -0.98 -2.57 -12.70
N GLN A 429 -0.75 -2.71 -11.39
CA GLN A 429 0.49 -3.26 -10.85
C GLN A 429 0.67 -4.73 -11.27
N ASP A 430 -0.35 -5.57 -11.13
CA ASP A 430 -0.32 -6.95 -11.61
C ASP A 430 -0.07 -7.00 -13.13
N THR A 431 -0.66 -6.07 -13.90
CA THR A 431 -0.44 -5.98 -15.34
C THR A 431 1.03 -5.73 -15.63
N GLY A 432 1.68 -4.78 -14.95
CA GLY A 432 3.11 -4.52 -15.11
C GLY A 432 4.00 -5.67 -14.64
N PHE A 433 3.64 -6.37 -13.57
CA PHE A 433 4.35 -7.59 -13.17
C PHE A 433 4.27 -8.68 -14.23
N LEU A 434 3.10 -8.84 -14.85
CA LEU A 434 2.89 -9.80 -15.93
C LEU A 434 3.65 -9.43 -17.20
N THR A 435 3.50 -8.20 -17.68
CA THR A 435 4.15 -7.75 -18.91
C THR A 435 5.67 -7.70 -18.73
N GLY A 436 6.18 -7.26 -17.57
CA GLY A 436 7.60 -7.25 -17.25
C GLY A 436 8.19 -8.67 -17.23
N THR A 437 7.46 -9.63 -16.63
CA THR A 437 7.89 -11.04 -16.62
C THR A 437 7.89 -11.63 -18.03
N LEU A 438 6.85 -11.34 -18.81
CA LEU A 438 6.73 -11.82 -20.19
C LEU A 438 7.85 -11.26 -21.08
N ARG A 439 8.07 -9.94 -21.08
CA ARG A 439 9.14 -9.29 -21.85
C ARG A 439 10.52 -9.82 -21.46
N ALA A 440 10.76 -10.01 -20.16
CA ALA A 440 11.99 -10.61 -19.66
C ALA A 440 12.20 -12.04 -20.22
N ALA A 441 11.16 -12.88 -20.19
CA ALA A 441 11.25 -14.25 -20.69
C ALA A 441 11.47 -14.30 -22.21
N LEU A 442 10.77 -13.46 -22.97
CA LEU A 442 10.90 -13.37 -24.43
C LEU A 442 12.27 -12.83 -24.85
N ALA A 443 12.79 -11.80 -24.17
CA ALA A 443 14.11 -11.25 -24.45
C ALA A 443 15.22 -12.29 -24.24
N ALA A 444 15.05 -13.23 -23.30
CA ALA A 444 16.01 -14.32 -23.08
C ALA A 444 16.08 -15.32 -24.25
N THR A 445 15.09 -15.32 -25.14
CA THR A 445 15.03 -16.13 -26.36
C THR A 445 15.19 -15.28 -27.62
N GLY A 446 15.63 -14.02 -27.52
CA GLY A 446 15.77 -13.11 -28.67
C GLY A 446 14.44 -12.59 -29.26
N VAL A 447 13.31 -12.87 -28.60
CA VAL A 447 11.98 -12.43 -29.02
C VAL A 447 11.66 -11.08 -28.38
N ARG A 448 10.99 -10.21 -29.14
CA ARG A 448 10.59 -8.88 -28.67
C ARG A 448 9.09 -8.81 -28.43
N ALA A 449 8.72 -8.01 -27.44
CA ALA A 449 7.34 -7.70 -27.13
C ALA A 449 7.19 -6.19 -26.92
N GLU A 450 6.29 -5.60 -27.69
CA GLU A 450 6.02 -4.17 -27.71
C GLU A 450 4.58 -3.91 -27.26
N ARG A 451 4.41 -3.00 -26.30
CA ARG A 451 3.09 -2.63 -25.80
C ARG A 451 2.47 -1.60 -26.76
N ARG A 452 1.20 -1.81 -27.13
CA ARG A 452 0.45 -0.80 -27.88
C ARG A 452 0.10 0.42 -26.99
N PRO A 453 0.12 1.66 -27.51
CA PRO A 453 -0.30 2.84 -26.76
C PRO A 453 -1.73 2.73 -26.25
N THR A 454 -2.01 3.28 -25.06
CA THR A 454 -3.35 3.30 -24.44
C THR A 454 -3.90 4.74 -24.39
N PRO A 455 -5.16 5.02 -24.78
CA PRO A 455 -6.18 4.06 -25.17
C PRO A 455 -5.88 3.50 -26.55
N VAL A 456 -5.90 2.18 -26.67
CA VAL A 456 -6.19 1.56 -27.96
C VAL A 456 -7.63 2.00 -28.21
N ALA A 457 -7.86 3.02 -29.04
CA ALA A 457 -9.12 3.11 -29.75
C ALA A 457 -8.97 2.05 -30.84
N PRO A 458 -9.38 0.79 -30.62
CA PRO A 458 -9.11 -0.20 -31.63
C PRO A 458 -10.09 0.09 -32.77
N PRO A 459 -9.67 0.00 -34.03
CA PRO A 459 -10.64 -0.33 -35.07
C PRO A 459 -11.27 -1.67 -34.66
N GLY A 460 -12.56 -1.64 -34.31
CA GLY A 460 -13.31 -2.77 -33.74
C GLY A 460 -13.20 -2.87 -32.22
N ASP A 461 -14.33 -2.91 -31.51
CA ASP A 461 -14.35 -3.01 -30.05
C ASP A 461 -13.81 -4.38 -29.56
N LEU A 462 -12.53 -4.42 -29.20
CA LEU A 462 -11.87 -5.57 -28.58
C LEU A 462 -12.64 -6.16 -27.39
N ARG A 463 -13.41 -5.34 -26.67
CA ARG A 463 -14.18 -5.81 -25.53
C ARG A 463 -15.35 -6.65 -26.00
N GLY A 464 -16.09 -6.16 -26.99
CA GLY A 464 -17.13 -6.93 -27.68
C GLY A 464 -16.60 -8.25 -28.25
N LEU A 465 -15.43 -8.23 -28.90
CA LEU A 465 -14.79 -9.43 -29.47
C LEU A 465 -14.43 -10.49 -28.42
N LEU A 466 -13.98 -10.05 -27.25
CA LEU A 466 -13.59 -10.94 -26.14
C LEU A 466 -14.76 -11.28 -25.21
N GLY A 467 -15.96 -10.78 -25.49
CA GLY A 467 -17.12 -10.89 -24.60
C GLY A 467 -16.89 -10.23 -23.23
N LEU A 468 -16.00 -9.24 -23.17
CA LEU A 468 -15.70 -8.50 -21.95
C LEU A 468 -16.80 -7.47 -21.70
N ASP A 469 -17.33 -7.48 -20.48
CA ASP A 469 -18.34 -6.51 -20.08
C ASP A 469 -17.65 -5.18 -19.76
N PRO A 470 -17.92 -4.08 -20.47
CA PRO A 470 -17.23 -2.81 -20.26
C PRO A 470 -17.45 -2.19 -18.87
N THR A 471 -18.46 -2.65 -18.13
CA THR A 471 -18.75 -2.23 -16.76
C THR A 471 -18.03 -3.06 -15.70
N ARG A 472 -17.68 -4.32 -16.03
CA ARG A 472 -17.07 -5.28 -15.07
C ARG A 472 -15.62 -5.63 -15.41
N ASP A 473 -15.21 -5.51 -16.65
CA ASP A 473 -13.91 -5.92 -17.15
C ASP A 473 -13.11 -4.73 -17.67
N VAL A 474 -11.81 -4.76 -17.38
CA VAL A 474 -10.86 -3.72 -17.78
C VAL A 474 -9.83 -4.35 -18.70
N LEU A 475 -9.71 -3.81 -19.91
CA LEU A 475 -8.58 -4.08 -20.79
C LEU A 475 -7.38 -3.25 -20.33
N THR A 476 -6.28 -3.91 -19.97
CA THR A 476 -5.14 -3.26 -19.28
C THR A 476 -3.88 -3.14 -20.13
N ALA A 477 -3.66 -4.11 -21.02
CA ALA A 477 -2.54 -4.08 -21.96
C ALA A 477 -2.84 -4.91 -23.21
N VAL A 478 -2.23 -4.50 -24.33
CA VAL A 478 -2.10 -5.27 -25.56
C VAL A 478 -0.63 -5.25 -25.95
N LEU A 479 -0.04 -6.42 -26.19
CA LEU A 479 1.35 -6.56 -26.60
C LEU A 479 1.44 -7.28 -27.94
N ASP A 480 2.28 -6.74 -28.82
CA ASP A 480 2.67 -7.35 -30.07
C ASP A 480 3.99 -8.08 -29.88
N VAL A 481 3.98 -9.39 -30.09
CA VAL A 481 5.14 -10.28 -29.92
C VAL A 481 5.64 -10.72 -31.29
N HIS A 482 6.91 -10.46 -31.58
CA HIS A 482 7.52 -10.74 -32.88
C HIS A 482 8.98 -11.22 -32.73
N GLY A 483 9.45 -11.94 -33.76
CA GLY A 483 10.78 -12.54 -33.83
C GLY A 483 10.77 -14.06 -33.69
N THR A 484 11.94 -14.68 -33.86
CA THR A 484 12.09 -16.15 -33.84
C THR A 484 12.74 -16.58 -32.53
N PRO A 485 12.12 -17.47 -31.72
CA PRO A 485 12.70 -17.92 -30.46
C PRO A 485 14.01 -18.71 -30.66
N ALA A 486 15.09 -18.23 -30.04
CA ALA A 486 16.36 -18.93 -29.92
C ALA A 486 16.48 -19.68 -28.57
N ALA A 487 17.43 -20.61 -28.47
CA ALA A 487 17.74 -21.29 -27.22
C ALA A 487 18.24 -20.29 -26.16
N ALA A 488 17.58 -20.27 -25.00
CA ALA A 488 17.99 -19.41 -23.90
C ALA A 488 19.34 -19.86 -23.32
N ALA A 489 20.26 -18.92 -23.13
CA ALA A 489 21.54 -19.21 -22.47
C ALA A 489 21.33 -19.58 -20.98
N PRO A 490 22.02 -20.60 -20.46
CA PRO A 490 21.94 -20.93 -19.05
C PRO A 490 22.58 -19.83 -18.19
N VAL A 491 21.81 -19.28 -17.25
CA VAL A 491 22.33 -18.30 -16.28
C VAL A 491 22.94 -19.05 -15.09
N ARG A 492 24.26 -18.94 -14.90
CA ARG A 492 24.93 -19.42 -13.69
C ARG A 492 24.60 -18.49 -12.53
N ARG A 493 23.96 -19.03 -11.49
CA ARG A 493 23.64 -18.27 -10.27
C ARG A 493 24.79 -18.38 -9.29
N ARG A 494 25.44 -17.26 -9.00
CA ARG A 494 26.27 -17.09 -7.80
C ARG A 494 25.34 -16.85 -6.61
N GLN A 495 25.73 -17.21 -5.39
CA GLN A 495 25.05 -16.77 -4.18
C GLN A 495 25.89 -15.68 -3.53
N ALA A 496 25.29 -14.53 -3.25
CA ALA A 496 25.97 -13.43 -2.59
C ALA A 496 25.70 -13.44 -1.08
N ALA A 497 26.76 -13.44 -0.29
CA ALA A 497 26.70 -13.42 1.18
C ALA A 497 26.34 -12.03 1.74
N GLN A 498 26.54 -10.97 0.95
CA GLN A 498 26.24 -9.58 1.32
C GLN A 498 25.83 -8.78 0.08
N VAL A 499 25.11 -7.67 0.29
CA VAL A 499 24.80 -6.69 -0.77
C VAL A 499 25.89 -5.62 -0.79
N HIS A 500 26.61 -5.49 -1.89
CA HIS A 500 27.60 -4.43 -2.11
C HIS A 500 27.03 -3.27 -2.93
N ARG A 501 27.63 -2.08 -2.78
CA ARG A 501 27.29 -0.88 -3.58
C ARG A 501 27.33 -1.16 -5.09
N ASP A 502 28.34 -1.88 -5.57
CA ASP A 502 28.52 -2.15 -7.00
C ASP A 502 27.46 -3.11 -7.55
N ASP A 503 27.02 -4.08 -6.74
CA ASP A 503 25.89 -4.92 -7.10
C ASP A 503 24.61 -4.10 -7.20
N LEU A 504 24.37 -3.21 -6.24
CA LEU A 504 23.19 -2.36 -6.23
C LEU A 504 23.17 -1.38 -7.41
N ALA A 505 24.31 -0.74 -7.71
CA ALA A 505 24.47 0.15 -8.85
C ALA A 505 24.20 -0.59 -10.17
N ALA A 506 24.71 -1.81 -10.32
CA ALA A 506 24.45 -2.62 -11.51
C ALA A 506 23.00 -3.12 -11.61
N VAL A 507 22.35 -3.40 -10.48
CA VAL A 507 20.94 -3.81 -10.43
C VAL A 507 20.01 -2.70 -10.91
N VAL A 508 20.33 -1.44 -10.61
CA VAL A 508 19.53 -0.27 -11.00
C VAL A 508 20.03 0.42 -12.27
N ALA A 509 21.10 -0.08 -12.89
CA ALA A 509 21.65 0.48 -14.12
C ALA A 509 20.60 0.49 -15.25
N GLY A 510 20.54 1.59 -15.99
CA GLY A 510 19.58 1.80 -17.08
C GLY A 510 18.13 1.97 -16.62
N CYS A 511 17.88 2.15 -15.32
CA CYS A 511 16.56 2.51 -14.81
C CYS A 511 16.48 4.03 -14.60
N SER A 512 15.47 4.66 -15.19
CA SER A 512 15.06 6.03 -14.88
C SER A 512 14.06 6.03 -13.72
N GLU A 513 13.94 7.16 -13.03
CA GLU A 513 12.89 7.37 -12.02
C GLU A 513 12.94 6.38 -10.85
N VAL A 514 14.16 5.98 -10.48
CA VAL A 514 14.43 5.04 -9.39
C VAL A 514 15.17 5.73 -8.25
N PHE A 515 14.75 5.38 -7.04
CA PHE A 515 15.35 5.77 -5.78
C PHE A 515 15.77 4.54 -5.00
N VAL A 516 16.84 4.69 -4.21
CA VAL A 516 17.40 3.62 -3.40
C VAL A 516 17.45 4.07 -1.96
N ARG A 517 16.70 3.40 -1.09
CA ARG A 517 16.83 3.53 0.36
C ARG A 517 17.80 2.45 0.86
N SER A 518 18.99 2.88 1.27
CA SER A 518 20.05 2.02 1.82
C SER A 518 19.91 1.86 3.32
N TYR A 519 20.04 0.63 3.82
CA TYR A 519 20.04 0.29 5.25
C TYR A 519 21.37 -0.35 5.67
N ARG A 520 21.78 -1.40 4.96
CA ARG A 520 22.91 -2.29 5.33
C ARG A 520 23.69 -2.74 4.10
N VAL A 521 23.98 -1.82 3.19
CA VAL A 521 24.74 -2.08 1.96
C VAL A 521 26.22 -1.84 2.21
N ALA A 522 27.09 -2.79 1.88
CA ALA A 522 28.52 -2.60 2.00
C ALA A 522 29.02 -1.53 1.02
N GLY A 523 29.74 -0.54 1.55
CA GLY A 523 30.30 0.58 0.76
C GLY A 523 29.30 1.69 0.42
N LEU A 524 28.13 1.71 1.06
CA LEU A 524 27.13 2.75 0.90
C LEU A 524 26.47 3.07 2.24
N ASP A 525 26.51 4.34 2.65
CA ASP A 525 25.91 4.76 3.92
C ASP A 525 24.39 4.53 3.95
N ALA A 526 23.84 4.47 5.15
CA ALA A 526 22.39 4.41 5.32
C ALA A 526 21.78 5.76 4.95
N GLY A 527 20.92 5.79 3.93
CA GLY A 527 20.38 7.03 3.39
C GLY A 527 19.39 6.78 2.25
N LEU A 528 18.83 7.85 1.71
CA LEU A 528 18.07 7.83 0.46
C LEU A 528 18.97 8.34 -0.67
N TYR A 529 18.91 7.68 -1.83
CA TYR A 529 19.71 7.99 -3.00
C TYR A 529 18.82 8.07 -4.24
N SER A 530 19.09 9.01 -5.14
CA SER A 530 18.56 9.00 -6.51
C SER A 530 19.50 8.23 -7.42
N VAL A 531 18.94 7.53 -8.41
CA VAL A 531 19.70 6.97 -9.53
C VAL A 531 19.70 7.99 -10.66
N ARG A 532 20.85 8.60 -10.95
CA ARG A 532 21.05 9.53 -12.08
C ARG A 532 22.33 9.17 -12.80
N ASP A 533 22.29 9.07 -14.13
CA ASP A 533 23.45 8.73 -14.96
C ASP A 533 24.14 7.41 -14.55
N ASN A 534 23.36 6.43 -14.07
CA ASN A 534 23.84 5.17 -13.46
C ASN A 534 24.64 5.33 -12.16
N GLU A 535 24.57 6.49 -11.50
CA GLU A 535 25.20 6.76 -10.22
C GLU A 535 24.17 6.90 -9.10
N LEU A 536 24.54 6.47 -7.90
CA LEU A 536 23.77 6.67 -6.68
C LEU A 536 24.17 8.00 -6.02
N ARG A 537 23.28 8.99 -6.07
CA ARG A 537 23.50 10.33 -5.48
C ARG A 537 22.64 10.54 -4.24
N PRO A 538 23.21 10.89 -3.08
CA PRO A 538 22.47 11.03 -1.84
C PRO A 538 21.42 12.14 -1.92
N ILE A 539 20.28 11.94 -1.26
CA ILE A 539 19.20 12.90 -1.11
C ILE A 539 19.00 13.19 0.39
N PRO A 540 19.05 14.46 0.83
CA PRO A 540 18.82 14.82 2.22
C PRO A 540 17.31 14.85 2.55
N ALA A 541 16.61 13.72 2.37
CA ALA A 541 15.18 13.59 2.64
C ALA A 541 14.88 12.45 3.63
N PRO A 542 14.00 12.67 4.62
CA PRO A 542 13.60 11.62 5.55
C PRO A 542 12.72 10.59 4.86
N ALA A 543 13.07 9.31 4.98
CA ALA A 543 12.32 8.18 4.42
C ALA A 543 11.61 7.33 5.49
N ALA A 544 11.28 7.93 6.64
CA ALA A 544 10.77 7.20 7.81
C ALA A 544 9.46 6.44 7.53
N GLU A 545 8.62 6.93 6.61
CA GLU A 545 7.38 6.23 6.22
C GLU A 545 7.64 4.90 5.52
N LEU A 546 8.69 4.81 4.70
CA LEU A 546 9.12 3.53 4.10
C LEU A 546 9.61 2.57 5.18
N ASP A 547 10.37 3.10 6.14
CA ASP A 547 10.94 2.30 7.23
C ASP A 547 9.82 1.69 8.11
N VAL A 548 8.79 2.47 8.45
CA VAL A 548 7.58 1.98 9.16
C VAL A 548 6.84 0.94 8.32
N ALA A 549 6.64 1.22 7.03
CA ALA A 549 5.93 0.32 6.11
C ALA A 549 6.64 -1.03 5.93
N LEU A 550 7.97 -1.06 5.99
CA LEU A 550 8.75 -2.31 5.97
C LEU A 550 8.69 -3.04 7.31
N ALA A 551 8.81 -2.31 8.43
CA ALA A 551 8.73 -2.88 9.77
C ALA A 551 7.38 -3.56 10.02
N ASP A 552 6.27 -2.93 9.61
CA ASP A 552 4.91 -3.49 9.70
C ASP A 552 4.76 -4.79 8.91
N ARG A 553 5.54 -4.94 7.84
CA ARG A 553 5.59 -6.15 7.01
C ARG A 553 6.64 -7.17 7.48
N GLY A 554 7.32 -6.91 8.60
CA GLY A 554 8.40 -7.74 9.12
C GLY A 554 9.58 -7.87 8.14
N LEU A 555 9.79 -6.87 7.29
CA LEU A 555 10.85 -6.84 6.30
C LEU A 555 12.04 -6.03 6.83
N ALA A 556 13.23 -6.60 6.71
CA ALA A 556 14.50 -5.93 7.04
C ALA A 556 15.49 -6.08 5.87
N PRO A 557 15.24 -5.47 4.71
CA PRO A 557 16.15 -5.59 3.57
C PRO A 557 17.50 -4.90 3.82
N ALA A 558 18.49 -5.18 2.98
CA ALA A 558 19.71 -4.39 2.92
C ALA A 558 19.49 -3.07 2.17
N ALA A 559 18.65 -3.10 1.13
CA ALA A 559 18.20 -1.92 0.38
C ALA A 559 16.74 -2.08 -0.09
N LEU A 560 16.04 -0.95 -0.22
CA LEU A 560 14.74 -0.87 -0.89
C LEU A 560 14.89 0.01 -2.14
N VAL A 561 14.62 -0.56 -3.30
CA VAL A 561 14.63 0.16 -4.59
C VAL A 561 13.20 0.54 -4.93
N VAL A 562 12.93 1.81 -5.18
CA VAL A 562 11.60 2.38 -5.33
C VAL A 562 11.48 3.08 -6.67
N THR A 563 10.43 2.81 -7.45
CA THR A 563 10.14 3.55 -8.68
C THR A 563 9.17 4.69 -8.37
N SER A 564 9.52 5.93 -8.74
CA SER A 564 8.68 7.09 -8.49
C SER A 564 8.77 8.18 -9.57
N THR A 565 7.62 8.67 -10.01
CA THR A 565 7.45 9.63 -11.12
C THR A 565 6.51 10.75 -10.72
N ASP A 566 6.74 11.95 -11.25
CA ASP A 566 5.80 13.07 -11.14
C ASP A 566 4.55 12.79 -12.01
N LEU A 567 3.37 12.71 -11.37
CA LEU A 567 2.13 12.44 -12.12
C LEU A 567 1.74 13.55 -13.09
N GLY A 568 2.20 14.79 -12.87
CA GLY A 568 2.01 15.88 -13.82
C GLY A 568 2.72 15.58 -15.14
N ASP A 569 4.00 15.20 -15.07
CA ASP A 569 4.80 14.83 -16.24
C ASP A 569 4.20 13.63 -16.96
N ALA A 570 3.80 12.59 -16.21
CA ALA A 570 3.14 11.41 -16.78
C ALA A 570 1.85 11.75 -17.54
N LEU A 571 1.03 12.66 -16.99
CA LEU A 571 -0.20 13.12 -17.64
C LEU A 571 0.09 13.97 -18.88
N VAL A 572 1.13 14.80 -18.86
CA VAL A 572 1.57 15.57 -20.04
C VAL A 572 2.07 14.63 -21.14
N THR A 573 2.90 13.63 -20.81
CA THR A 573 3.48 12.71 -21.80
C THR A 573 2.45 11.74 -22.40
N HIS A 574 1.52 11.24 -21.59
CA HIS A 574 0.64 10.12 -21.98
C HIS A 574 -0.86 10.46 -21.95
N GLY A 575 -1.22 11.73 -21.77
CA GLY A 575 -2.61 12.17 -21.68
C GLY A 575 -3.35 11.57 -20.48
N ARG A 576 -4.66 11.35 -20.62
CA ARG A 576 -5.52 10.78 -19.55
C ARG A 576 -5.10 9.39 -19.07
N SER A 577 -4.35 8.65 -19.88
CA SER A 577 -3.87 7.29 -19.55
C SER A 577 -2.55 7.31 -18.79
N GLY A 578 -1.94 8.47 -18.54
CA GLY A 578 -0.59 8.56 -18.00
C GLY A 578 -0.42 7.85 -16.67
N ILE A 579 -1.34 8.05 -15.73
CA ILE A 579 -1.26 7.39 -14.42
C ILE A 579 -1.27 5.87 -14.54
N ALA A 580 -2.22 5.30 -15.30
CA ALA A 580 -2.29 3.85 -15.51
C ALA A 580 -1.06 3.31 -16.25
N THR A 581 -0.52 4.08 -17.20
CA THR A 581 0.68 3.74 -17.95
C THR A 581 1.90 3.69 -17.04
N THR A 582 2.10 4.73 -16.22
CA THR A 582 3.19 4.83 -15.24
C THR A 582 3.13 3.72 -14.18
N ILE A 583 1.94 3.37 -13.67
CA ILE A 583 1.81 2.25 -12.71
C ILE A 583 2.32 0.94 -13.33
N VAL A 584 1.94 0.66 -14.58
CA VAL A 584 2.38 -0.53 -15.31
C VAL A 584 3.89 -0.48 -15.54
N GLU A 585 4.43 0.64 -16.00
CA GLU A 585 5.87 0.81 -16.27
C GLU A 585 6.75 0.70 -15.01
N HIS A 586 6.25 1.21 -13.88
CA HIS A 586 6.89 1.05 -12.58
C HIS A 586 6.95 -0.41 -12.15
N ALA A 587 5.84 -1.13 -12.28
CA ALA A 587 5.79 -2.55 -11.98
C ALA A 587 6.65 -3.39 -12.95
N GLU A 588 6.70 -3.04 -14.24
CA GLU A 588 7.64 -3.64 -15.20
C GLU A 588 9.11 -3.41 -14.79
N THR A 589 9.43 -2.17 -14.40
CA THR A 589 10.77 -1.78 -13.94
C THR A 589 11.16 -2.54 -12.66
N ALA A 590 10.24 -2.72 -11.72
CA ALA A 590 10.47 -3.51 -10.52
C ALA A 590 10.75 -4.99 -10.84
N VAL A 591 10.09 -5.59 -11.84
CA VAL A 591 10.43 -6.95 -12.30
C VAL A 591 11.84 -7.00 -12.91
N ARG A 592 12.22 -6.00 -13.71
CA ARG A 592 13.57 -5.89 -14.27
C ARG A 592 14.63 -5.82 -13.16
N ILE A 593 14.43 -4.96 -12.16
CA ILE A 593 15.30 -4.81 -10.99
C ILE A 593 15.40 -6.13 -10.21
N ARG A 594 14.26 -6.79 -9.93
CA ARG A 594 14.25 -8.09 -9.25
C ARG A 594 15.05 -9.15 -10.01
N ARG A 595 14.92 -9.19 -11.34
CA ARG A 595 15.69 -10.13 -12.16
C ARG A 595 17.18 -9.81 -12.15
N ALA A 596 17.55 -8.54 -12.32
CA ALA A 596 18.94 -8.11 -12.25
C ALA A 596 19.57 -8.47 -10.89
N ALA A 597 18.82 -8.31 -9.79
CA ALA A 597 19.25 -8.73 -8.45
C ALA A 597 19.45 -10.26 -8.36
N ALA A 598 18.54 -11.04 -8.93
CA ALA A 598 18.67 -12.50 -8.99
C ALA A 598 19.88 -12.96 -9.84
N ASP A 599 20.18 -12.26 -10.93
CA ASP A 599 21.37 -12.52 -11.76
C ASP A 599 22.68 -12.21 -11.00
N ARG A 600 22.63 -11.33 -10.00
CA ARG A 600 23.71 -11.07 -9.03
C ARG A 600 23.74 -12.01 -7.84
N GLY A 601 22.80 -12.93 -7.72
CA GLY A 601 22.75 -13.85 -6.58
C GLY A 601 22.17 -13.27 -5.30
N LEU A 602 21.44 -12.15 -5.41
CA LEU A 602 20.75 -11.48 -4.31
C LEU A 602 19.34 -12.04 -4.14
N ASP A 603 18.80 -11.98 -2.93
CA ASP A 603 17.38 -12.19 -2.71
C ASP A 603 16.62 -10.90 -2.98
N ALA A 604 15.49 -11.00 -3.68
CA ALA A 604 14.72 -9.86 -4.14
C ALA A 604 13.22 -10.13 -4.10
N LEU A 605 12.49 -9.29 -3.37
CA LEU A 605 11.05 -9.39 -3.17
C LEU A 605 10.36 -8.15 -3.75
N LEU A 606 9.31 -8.36 -4.54
CA LEU A 606 8.47 -7.25 -5.01
C LEU A 606 7.59 -6.76 -3.85
N CYS A 607 7.57 -5.45 -3.67
CA CYS A 607 6.69 -4.78 -2.73
C CYS A 607 5.70 -3.93 -3.52
N ALA A 608 4.42 -4.12 -3.22
CA ALA A 608 3.34 -3.27 -3.69
C ALA A 608 2.79 -2.46 -2.50
N ASP A 609 1.96 -1.46 -2.79
CA ASP A 609 1.22 -0.70 -1.76
C ASP A 609 2.11 -0.07 -0.67
N LEU A 610 3.28 0.40 -1.07
CA LEU A 610 4.09 1.28 -0.23
C LEU A 610 3.47 2.68 -0.18
N PRO A 611 3.76 3.48 0.87
CA PRO A 611 3.31 4.86 0.94
C PRO A 611 3.73 5.62 -0.32
N THR A 612 2.74 6.00 -1.14
CA THR A 612 2.97 6.51 -2.49
C THR A 612 3.73 7.83 -2.50
N THR A 613 3.79 8.56 -1.38
CA THR A 613 4.44 9.87 -1.25
C THR A 613 5.71 9.87 -0.41
N ALA A 614 6.21 8.71 0.01
CA ALA A 614 7.37 8.65 0.90
C ALA A 614 8.71 8.98 0.22
N VAL A 615 8.71 9.11 -1.11
CA VAL A 615 9.88 9.48 -1.91
C VAL A 615 9.52 10.70 -2.76
N ALA A 616 9.66 11.89 -2.18
CA ALA A 616 9.53 13.16 -2.89
C ALA A 616 10.94 13.79 -2.95
N PRO A 617 11.54 13.95 -4.14
CA PRO A 617 12.96 14.31 -4.28
C PRO A 617 13.24 15.81 -4.22
N ASP A 618 12.23 16.67 -4.06
CA ASP A 618 12.40 18.11 -4.23
C ASP A 618 11.81 18.96 -3.10
N ASP A 619 12.20 20.22 -3.13
CA ASP A 619 11.94 21.29 -2.16
C ASP A 619 10.43 21.58 -1.98
N ARG A 620 9.59 21.09 -2.89
CA ARG A 620 8.12 21.19 -2.80
C ARG A 620 7.57 20.23 -1.74
N GLY A 621 8.38 19.28 -1.24
CA GLY A 621 8.03 18.37 -0.15
C GLY A 621 6.74 17.61 -0.43
N TRP A 622 5.75 17.72 0.46
CA TRP A 622 4.45 17.05 0.33
C TRP A 622 3.58 17.57 -0.82
N ARG A 623 3.95 18.72 -1.41
CA ARG A 623 3.27 19.32 -2.57
C ARG A 623 3.71 18.68 -3.88
N THR A 624 4.68 17.78 -3.90
CA THR A 624 5.01 17.04 -5.13
C THR A 624 3.84 16.18 -5.62
N ALA A 625 3.74 16.02 -6.94
CA ALA A 625 2.89 15.02 -7.56
C ALA A 625 3.63 13.68 -7.76
N HIS A 626 4.84 13.54 -7.21
CA HIS A 626 5.58 12.30 -7.20
C HIS A 626 4.78 11.19 -6.51
N ARG A 627 4.64 10.06 -7.20
CA ARG A 627 4.01 8.86 -6.66
C ARG A 627 4.90 7.65 -6.87
N THR A 628 4.95 6.80 -5.86
CA THR A 628 5.60 5.50 -5.85
C THR A 628 4.57 4.41 -6.10
N PHE A 629 4.80 3.56 -7.10
CA PHE A 629 3.87 2.48 -7.43
C PHE A 629 4.44 1.08 -7.29
N ALA A 630 5.76 0.91 -7.30
CA ALA A 630 6.38 -0.38 -7.11
C ALA A 630 7.73 -0.24 -6.41
N ALA A 631 8.14 -1.30 -5.73
CA ALA A 631 9.47 -1.38 -5.16
C ALA A 631 10.00 -2.82 -5.12
N VAL A 632 11.30 -2.92 -4.89
CA VAL A 632 12.03 -4.17 -4.72
C VAL A 632 12.84 -4.11 -3.42
N ALA A 633 12.49 -4.95 -2.47
CA ALA A 633 13.30 -5.19 -1.29
C ALA A 633 14.44 -6.15 -1.66
N ILE A 634 15.69 -5.73 -1.45
CA ILE A 634 16.90 -6.47 -1.80
C ILE A 634 17.66 -6.86 -0.54
N ALA A 635 18.09 -8.12 -0.46
CA ALA A 635 18.93 -8.63 0.62
C ALA A 635 19.99 -9.61 0.09
N ALA A 636 20.91 -9.99 0.97
CA ALA A 636 21.78 -11.14 0.74
C ALA A 636 20.94 -12.43 0.58
N ALA A 637 21.53 -13.45 -0.05
CA ALA A 637 20.87 -14.75 -0.22
C ALA A 637 20.40 -15.31 1.14
N GLY A 638 19.14 -15.74 1.24
CA GLY A 638 18.58 -16.23 2.50
C GLY A 638 17.96 -15.15 3.40
N GLY A 639 18.25 -13.87 3.13
CA GLY A 639 17.88 -12.75 4.00
C GLY A 639 16.39 -12.40 4.02
N LEU A 640 15.59 -12.94 3.08
CA LEU A 640 14.15 -12.70 2.99
C LEU A 640 13.32 -14.00 3.16
N ASP A 641 13.93 -15.09 3.63
CA ASP A 641 13.33 -16.44 3.62
C ASP A 641 12.07 -16.55 4.46
N GLY A 642 12.03 -15.86 5.61
CA GLY A 642 10.82 -15.76 6.46
C GLY A 642 9.68 -14.93 5.84
N ALA A 643 9.94 -14.26 4.72
CA ALA A 643 9.00 -13.37 4.05
C ALA A 643 8.48 -13.87 2.68
N ARG A 644 8.96 -15.03 2.20
CA ARG A 644 8.81 -15.51 0.81
C ARG A 644 7.40 -15.79 0.30
N GLN A 645 6.39 -15.79 1.17
CA GLN A 645 4.99 -15.86 0.74
C GLN A 645 4.19 -14.70 1.33
N PRO A 646 3.35 -14.01 0.52
CA PRO A 646 3.24 -14.09 -0.96
C PRO A 646 4.47 -13.50 -1.71
N GLU A 647 4.64 -13.88 -2.99
CA GLU A 647 5.74 -13.40 -3.88
C GLU A 647 5.73 -11.88 -4.14
N VAL A 648 4.59 -11.24 -3.90
CA VAL A 648 4.44 -9.78 -3.79
C VAL A 648 3.80 -9.51 -2.44
N ARG A 649 4.53 -8.84 -1.54
CA ARG A 649 3.94 -8.42 -0.27
C ARG A 649 3.13 -7.14 -0.46
N TRP A 650 1.88 -7.21 -0.04
CA TRP A 650 0.95 -6.10 0.05
C TRP A 650 1.02 -5.48 1.42
#